data_AF-A0A968NAF0-F1
#
_entry.id   AF-A0A968NAF0-F1
#
_cell.length_a   1.000
_cell.length_b   1.000
_cell.length_c   1.000
_cell.angle_alpha   90.00
_cell.angle_beta   90.00
_cell.angle_gamma   90.00
#
_symmetry.space_group_name_H-M   'P 1'
#
loop_
_entity.id
_entity.type
_entity.pdbx_description
1 polymer ?
#
loop_
_entity_poly.entity_id
_entity_poly.type
_entity_poly.pdbx_seq_one_letter_code
_entity_poly.pdbx_strand_id
1 'polypeptide(L)'
;MLRNALAGCADLELALRRRDEHSYTLDLRFSLPDSDADIRLQRGAPISITLPRDELARLTLDPQQYGATLTASLFADTELHAALRRAIESAQQAGVPVRLRLDLDETAPELHSLRWETLHHPMTGATLLTSEQVYFSRYLRSADWRPVRLRSRSALRALVVIANPSNVGDYSPGGQTLTPFDVDHELDLIRTSLHDMPVTVISDAPLVNLTTITDHLREGYDIVYLLAHGAMLQGEPYLWLADEQGHAAVVASSELVRRMHDLPHLPRLVVLGSCQSAGQGGDATQSRNLALAALGPRLAAAGVPAVIAMQGNVAIATLQAFLPAFFRELQRDGYIDRALAVARSSIQERNDWWMPVLFMRLRSGRIWYVAGFGEDGRDFEKWPALIRNIQRGNCTPIIGQRVTESMLDPLGDFARRWADQYGFPLAPHQREDLPQVAQFLAINQDPQFPREELIEQLRSDLLDRHREKLPDAAEQLSLEELFSVISSHSRQHNPNYPYRLLAELPFRIYITANLTNLLTEELRAAGKDPHVEVCRWHEELEGLPSIYDNEPDYQPSVERPLVYHLFGISNEADSIVVAEDDYFDFLIGVSANKDLIPIAVREALADTGLLFLGFRIDDWPFRVLFRSLMSQEGRGRRRRYAHVAAQITPDEGRVLEPERAQAYLETYFQESDIDIFWGSVEDFMQQLSGEWSQARSGGAARPRR
;
A
#
# COMPACT_ATOMS: atom_id res chain seq x y z
N MET A 1 10.59 18.56 -26.68
CA MET A 1 11.51 18.30 -25.55
C MET A 1 10.71 17.95 -24.28
N LEU A 2 9.55 17.29 -24.29
CA LEU A 2 9.21 15.87 -24.50
C LEU A 2 10.18 14.85 -23.86
N ARG A 3 9.64 14.12 -22.85
CA ARG A 3 10.19 13.05 -21.98
C ARG A 3 10.91 13.51 -20.71
N ASN A 4 10.14 13.89 -19.69
CA ASN A 4 10.49 13.62 -18.29
C ASN A 4 9.31 12.83 -17.70
N ALA A 5 9.15 11.58 -18.18
CA ALA A 5 8.63 10.54 -17.31
C ALA A 5 9.62 10.48 -16.13
N LEU A 6 9.13 10.41 -14.89
CA LEU A 6 9.96 10.27 -13.71
C LEU A 6 10.96 9.14 -13.96
N ALA A 7 12.22 9.48 -14.18
CA ALA A 7 13.26 8.50 -14.43
C ALA A 7 13.36 7.65 -13.15
N GLY A 8 13.24 6.32 -13.29
CA GLY A 8 13.33 5.40 -12.15
C GLY A 8 14.62 5.64 -11.34
N CYS A 9 14.68 5.14 -10.11
CA CYS A 9 15.83 5.39 -9.23
C CYS A 9 16.81 4.21 -9.23
N ALA A 10 18.11 4.47 -9.33
CA ALA A 10 19.11 3.44 -9.14
C ALA A 10 19.19 3.06 -7.66
N ASP A 11 19.12 1.77 -7.33
CA ASP A 11 19.17 1.30 -5.94
C ASP A 11 20.61 0.94 -5.56
N LEU A 12 21.07 1.45 -4.44
CA LEU A 12 22.38 1.15 -3.86
C LEU A 12 22.20 0.77 -2.37
N GLU A 13 22.38 -0.51 -2.08
CA GLU A 13 22.31 -1.04 -0.71
C GLU A 13 23.72 -1.20 -0.13
N LEU A 14 23.93 -0.63 1.06
CA LEU A 14 25.13 -0.81 1.89
C LEU A 14 24.71 -1.65 3.11
N ALA A 15 25.13 -2.91 3.12
CA ALA A 15 24.84 -3.83 4.21
C ALA A 15 26.05 -3.96 5.14
N LEU A 16 25.91 -3.47 6.38
CA LEU A 16 26.91 -3.66 7.44
C LEU A 16 26.46 -4.80 8.36
N ARG A 17 27.34 -5.79 8.55
CA ARG A 17 27.14 -6.93 9.45
C ARG A 17 28.22 -7.01 10.51
N ARG A 18 27.85 -7.37 11.74
CA ARG A 18 28.83 -7.53 12.82
C ARG A 18 29.72 -8.72 12.50
N ARG A 19 31.03 -8.52 12.57
CA ARG A 19 32.02 -9.61 12.50
C ARG A 19 32.55 -9.95 13.88
N ASP A 20 32.91 -8.93 14.66
CA ASP A 20 33.34 -9.03 16.05
C ASP A 20 32.96 -7.76 16.84
N GLU A 21 33.55 -7.54 18.01
CA GLU A 21 33.25 -6.39 18.89
C GLU A 21 33.65 -5.02 18.29
N HIS A 22 34.61 -5.02 17.35
CA HIS A 22 35.22 -3.80 16.82
C HIS A 22 35.19 -3.72 15.28
N SER A 23 34.92 -4.83 14.59
CA SER A 23 34.93 -4.92 13.14
C SER A 23 33.59 -5.37 12.57
N TYR A 24 33.34 -4.90 11.34
CA TYR A 24 32.12 -5.15 10.58
C TYR A 24 32.49 -5.62 9.19
N THR A 25 31.59 -6.33 8.52
CA THR A 25 31.70 -6.58 7.08
C THR A 25 30.75 -5.66 6.33
N LEU A 26 31.22 -5.07 5.23
CA LEU A 26 30.43 -4.22 4.34
C LEU A 26 30.27 -4.88 2.96
N ASP A 27 29.03 -5.08 2.53
CA ASP A 27 28.64 -5.54 1.19
C ASP A 27 27.86 -4.45 0.45
N LEU A 28 28.11 -4.31 -0.86
CA LEU A 28 27.43 -3.33 -1.71
C LEU A 28 26.68 -4.04 -2.83
N ARG A 29 25.38 -3.72 -2.95
CA ARG A 29 24.52 -4.20 -4.02
C ARG A 29 23.96 -3.01 -4.78
N PHE A 30 23.96 -3.11 -6.11
CA PHE A 30 23.53 -2.02 -6.97
C PHE A 30 22.66 -2.53 -8.11
N SER A 31 21.56 -1.84 -8.39
CA SER A 31 20.72 -2.11 -9.56
C SER A 31 20.31 -0.80 -10.23
N LEU A 32 20.13 -0.86 -11.55
CA LEU A 32 19.61 0.24 -12.35
C LEU A 32 18.11 0.00 -12.62
N PRO A 33 17.31 1.07 -12.85
CA PRO A 33 15.86 0.94 -13.08
C PRO A 33 15.47 0.02 -14.26
N ASP A 34 16.34 -0.13 -15.26
CA ASP A 34 16.09 -0.94 -16.45
C ASP A 34 16.77 -2.32 -16.38
N SER A 35 17.20 -2.76 -15.19
CA SER A 35 17.97 -3.99 -14.99
C SER A 35 17.43 -4.84 -13.85
N ASP A 36 16.83 -5.98 -14.20
CA ASP A 36 16.32 -7.01 -13.27
C ASP A 36 17.46 -7.77 -12.56
N ALA A 37 18.73 -7.44 -12.86
CA ALA A 37 19.91 -8.07 -12.29
C ALA A 37 20.59 -7.16 -11.25
N ASP A 38 20.71 -7.66 -10.02
CA ASP A 38 21.58 -7.07 -9.01
C ASP A 38 23.05 -7.21 -9.41
N ILE A 39 23.75 -6.08 -9.47
CA ILE A 39 25.19 -6.02 -9.69
C ILE A 39 25.85 -5.96 -8.31
N ARG A 40 26.47 -7.06 -7.92
CA ARG A 40 27.43 -7.02 -6.82
C ARG A 40 28.65 -6.26 -7.29
N LEU A 41 28.88 -5.08 -6.72
CA LEU A 41 29.94 -4.19 -7.18
C LEU A 41 31.33 -4.66 -6.74
N GLN A 42 31.38 -5.45 -5.66
CA GLN A 42 32.58 -6.14 -5.19
C GLN A 42 32.74 -7.49 -5.89
N ARG A 43 33.97 -7.86 -6.25
CA ARG A 43 34.33 -9.13 -6.90
C ARG A 43 34.54 -10.27 -5.90
N GLY A 44 34.68 -9.98 -4.60
CA GLY A 44 35.08 -10.92 -3.54
C GLY A 44 34.10 -11.08 -2.36
N ALA A 45 34.55 -11.67 -1.25
CA ALA A 45 33.77 -11.77 0.00
C ALA A 45 33.53 -10.37 0.61
N PRO A 46 32.52 -10.20 1.50
CA PRO A 46 32.27 -8.93 2.18
C PRO A 46 33.55 -8.35 2.82
N ILE A 47 33.78 -7.06 2.63
CA ILE A 47 35.04 -6.40 3.02
C ILE A 47 34.99 -6.02 4.49
N SER A 48 36.04 -6.38 5.23
CA SER A 48 36.14 -6.06 6.66
C SER A 48 36.51 -4.59 6.85
N ILE A 49 35.73 -3.88 7.66
CA ILE A 49 35.96 -2.48 8.02
C ILE A 49 36.03 -2.32 9.53
N THR A 50 36.71 -1.28 9.99
CA THR A 50 36.76 -0.85 11.40
C THR A 50 36.36 0.62 11.45
N LEU A 51 35.45 0.96 12.36
CA LEU A 51 34.97 2.34 12.52
C LEU A 51 35.62 2.98 13.75
N PRO A 52 36.25 4.17 13.62
CA PRO A 52 37.01 4.79 14.71
C PRO A 52 36.07 5.49 15.71
N ARG A 53 35.32 4.71 16.49
CA ARG A 53 34.27 5.21 17.40
C ARG A 53 34.77 6.28 18.38
N ASP A 54 35.97 6.11 18.96
CA ASP A 54 36.55 7.06 19.92
C ASP A 54 36.98 8.37 19.26
N GLU A 55 37.37 8.32 17.99
CA GLU A 55 37.66 9.52 17.21
C GLU A 55 36.37 10.26 16.84
N LEU A 56 35.37 9.52 16.35
CA LEU A 56 34.05 10.06 16.02
C LEU A 56 33.38 10.68 17.24
N ALA A 57 33.49 10.08 18.42
CA ALA A 57 32.98 10.64 19.67
C ALA A 57 33.60 12.02 20.00
N ARG A 58 34.90 12.19 19.74
CA ARG A 58 35.61 13.48 19.92
C ARG A 58 35.21 14.53 18.89
N LEU A 59 34.69 14.13 17.74
CA LEU A 59 34.25 15.00 16.64
C LEU A 59 32.75 15.35 16.71
N THR A 60 32.06 15.01 17.79
CA THR A 60 30.60 15.23 17.92
C THR A 60 30.16 16.69 17.84
N LEU A 61 31.06 17.65 18.06
CA LEU A 61 30.79 19.08 17.91
C LEU A 61 31.17 19.63 16.52
N ASP A 62 31.78 18.82 15.66
CA ASP A 62 32.20 19.17 14.31
C ASP A 62 31.61 18.18 13.29
N PRO A 63 30.38 18.43 12.80
CA PRO A 63 29.69 17.49 11.90
C PRO A 63 30.43 17.30 10.56
N GLN A 64 31.19 18.30 10.10
CA GLN A 64 31.95 18.22 8.85
C GLN A 64 33.15 17.29 9.00
N GLN A 65 33.95 17.47 10.05
CA GLN A 65 35.09 16.59 10.30
C GLN A 65 34.63 15.18 10.71
N TYR A 66 33.52 15.06 11.45
CA TYR A 66 32.87 13.78 11.74
C TYR A 66 32.52 13.04 10.45
N GLY A 67 31.83 13.72 9.52
CA GLY A 67 31.43 13.18 8.21
C GLY A 67 32.60 12.71 7.37
N ALA A 68 33.65 13.53 7.28
CA ALA A 68 34.89 13.18 6.57
C ALA A 68 35.56 11.92 7.17
N THR A 69 35.66 11.86 8.50
CA THR A 69 36.30 10.74 9.22
C THR A 69 35.49 9.44 9.07
N LEU A 70 34.16 9.52 9.18
CA LEU A 70 33.27 8.38 8.99
C LEU A 70 33.37 7.85 7.55
N THR A 71 33.34 8.74 6.56
CA THR A 71 33.44 8.39 5.14
C THR A 71 34.78 7.74 4.81
N ALA A 72 35.89 8.32 5.29
CA ALA A 72 37.23 7.78 5.06
C ALA A 72 37.39 6.38 5.67
N SER A 73 36.75 6.12 6.82
CA SER A 73 36.78 4.81 7.48
C SER A 73 35.91 3.78 6.77
N LEU A 74 34.73 4.19 6.29
CA LEU A 74 33.77 3.33 5.59
C LEU A 74 34.32 2.86 4.23
N PHE A 75 35.03 3.74 3.52
CA PHE A 75 35.60 3.48 2.20
C PHE A 75 37.14 3.49 2.20
N ALA A 76 37.76 3.04 3.29
CA ALA A 76 39.22 2.92 3.42
C ALA A 76 39.81 1.91 2.41
N ASP A 77 39.03 0.88 2.08
CA ASP A 77 39.40 -0.12 1.09
C ASP A 77 39.20 0.42 -0.34
N THR A 78 40.18 0.15 -1.22
CA THR A 78 40.18 0.68 -2.58
C THR A 78 39.10 0.05 -3.48
N GLU A 79 38.70 -1.20 -3.20
CA GLU A 79 37.61 -1.88 -3.92
C GLU A 79 36.26 -1.28 -3.51
N LEU A 80 36.04 -1.03 -2.21
CA LEU A 80 34.85 -0.33 -1.70
C LEU A 80 34.70 1.06 -2.30
N HIS A 81 35.79 1.84 -2.29
CA HIS A 81 35.82 3.17 -2.87
C HIS A 81 35.50 3.14 -4.37
N ALA A 82 36.11 2.21 -5.11
CA ALA A 82 35.86 2.05 -6.55
C ALA A 82 34.45 1.52 -6.87
N ALA A 83 33.86 0.72 -5.98
CA ALA A 83 32.49 0.23 -6.09
C ALA A 83 31.49 1.38 -5.94
N LEU A 84 31.55 2.15 -4.86
CA LEU A 84 30.67 3.29 -4.65
C LEU A 84 30.77 4.31 -5.79
N ARG A 85 32.00 4.62 -6.23
CA ARG A 85 32.23 5.50 -7.37
C ARG A 85 31.50 5.01 -8.63
N ARG A 86 31.66 3.73 -8.97
CA ARG A 86 30.98 3.14 -10.14
C ARG A 86 29.46 3.23 -10.03
N ALA A 87 28.89 2.98 -8.86
CA ALA A 87 27.45 3.11 -8.63
C ALA A 87 26.95 4.53 -8.95
N ILE A 88 27.60 5.54 -8.37
CA ILE A 88 27.25 6.95 -8.56
C ILE A 88 27.46 7.38 -10.02
N GLU A 89 28.60 7.03 -10.64
CA GLU A 89 28.89 7.35 -12.05
C GLU A 89 27.88 6.68 -12.99
N SER A 90 27.49 5.43 -12.74
CA SER A 90 26.49 4.72 -13.54
C SER A 90 25.11 5.38 -13.45
N ALA A 91 24.67 5.77 -12.25
CA ALA A 91 23.41 6.50 -12.08
C ALA A 91 23.43 7.87 -12.77
N GLN A 92 24.54 8.61 -12.66
CA GLN A 92 24.73 9.89 -13.36
C GLN A 92 24.69 9.73 -14.88
N GLN A 93 25.34 8.70 -15.43
CA GLN A 93 25.32 8.40 -16.86
C GLN A 93 23.92 8.05 -17.37
N ALA A 94 23.15 7.32 -16.56
CA ALA A 94 21.75 7.01 -16.83
C ALA A 94 20.80 8.20 -16.60
N GLY A 95 21.28 9.30 -15.98
CA GLY A 95 20.47 10.48 -15.70
C GLY A 95 19.43 10.28 -14.60
N VAL A 96 19.69 9.36 -13.65
CA VAL A 96 18.77 8.96 -12.57
C VAL A 96 19.34 9.25 -11.18
N PRO A 97 18.49 9.51 -10.18
CA PRO A 97 18.93 9.63 -8.78
C PRO A 97 19.35 8.27 -8.20
N VAL A 98 20.08 8.30 -7.08
CA VAL A 98 20.51 7.09 -6.33
C VAL A 98 19.73 6.97 -5.03
N ARG A 99 19.06 5.85 -4.81
CA ARG A 99 18.47 5.46 -3.53
C ARG A 99 19.49 4.67 -2.74
N LEU A 100 20.05 5.33 -1.73
CA LEU A 100 21.06 4.76 -0.83
C LEU A 100 20.38 4.17 0.41
N ARG A 101 20.31 2.83 0.48
CA ARG A 101 19.75 2.09 1.62
C ARG A 101 20.86 1.58 2.52
N LEU A 102 20.87 2.04 3.77
CA LEU A 102 21.82 1.57 4.78
C LEU A 102 21.17 0.45 5.61
N ASP A 103 21.52 -0.80 5.32
CA ASP A 103 21.06 -1.98 6.06
C ASP A 103 22.05 -2.29 7.19
N LEU A 104 21.64 -2.02 8.43
CA LEU A 104 22.44 -2.23 9.63
C LEU A 104 22.02 -3.51 10.35
N ASP A 105 23.00 -4.28 10.81
CA ASP A 105 22.79 -5.50 11.59
C ASP A 105 22.04 -5.22 12.90
N GLU A 106 20.98 -5.99 13.18
CA GLU A 106 20.22 -5.93 14.44
C GLU A 106 21.12 -6.24 15.65
N THR A 107 22.17 -7.04 15.46
CA THR A 107 23.15 -7.35 16.50
C THR A 107 24.18 -6.23 16.71
N ALA A 108 24.14 -5.17 15.90
CA ALA A 108 25.02 -3.99 15.97
C ALA A 108 24.26 -2.68 16.22
N PRO A 109 23.48 -2.58 17.32
CA PRO A 109 22.70 -1.38 17.63
C PRO A 109 23.57 -0.12 17.71
N GLU A 110 24.83 -0.21 18.13
CA GLU A 110 25.73 0.94 18.20
C GLU A 110 25.90 1.68 16.86
N LEU A 111 25.71 1.00 15.72
CA LEU A 111 25.83 1.61 14.41
C LEU A 111 24.73 2.66 14.18
N HIS A 112 23.55 2.50 14.78
CA HIS A 112 22.49 3.51 14.70
C HIS A 112 22.83 4.80 15.47
N SER A 113 23.83 4.79 16.36
CA SER A 113 24.26 6.02 17.07
C SER A 113 25.15 6.93 16.20
N LEU A 114 25.71 6.39 15.11
CA LEU A 114 26.57 7.15 14.21
C LEU A 114 25.76 8.14 13.37
N ARG A 115 26.40 9.23 12.93
CA ARG A 115 25.76 10.27 12.10
C ARG A 115 25.95 9.95 10.63
N TRP A 116 25.30 8.89 10.14
CA TRP A 116 25.40 8.49 8.73
C TRP A 116 24.97 9.59 7.76
N GLU A 117 24.07 10.46 8.21
CA GLU A 117 23.58 11.61 7.46
C GLU A 117 24.70 12.60 7.12
N THR A 118 25.83 12.58 7.85
CA THR A 118 27.01 13.43 7.57
C THR A 118 28.00 12.82 6.59
N LEU A 119 27.69 11.68 5.95
CA LEU A 119 28.59 11.10 4.93
C LEU A 119 28.94 12.10 3.83
N HIS A 120 30.19 12.05 3.38
CA HIS A 120 30.71 12.87 2.29
C HIS A 120 30.79 12.07 1.00
N HIS A 121 30.71 12.78 -0.12
CA HIS A 121 30.91 12.22 -1.44
C HIS A 121 32.40 11.86 -1.60
N PRO A 122 32.74 10.59 -1.88
CA PRO A 122 34.12 10.10 -1.81
C PRO A 122 35.08 10.77 -2.80
N MET A 123 34.55 11.33 -3.91
CA MET A 123 35.36 11.95 -4.97
C MET A 123 35.52 13.46 -4.81
N THR A 124 34.50 14.14 -4.26
CA THR A 124 34.46 15.62 -4.23
C THR A 124 34.67 16.17 -2.83
N GLY A 125 34.53 15.33 -1.79
CA GLY A 125 34.59 15.74 -0.39
C GLY A 125 33.39 16.57 0.07
N ALA A 126 32.45 16.88 -0.81
CA ALA A 126 31.20 17.57 -0.47
C ALA A 126 30.30 16.66 0.36
N THR A 127 29.40 17.24 1.15
CA THR A 127 28.37 16.48 1.86
C THR A 127 27.50 15.69 0.87
N LEU A 128 27.41 14.37 1.05
CA LEU A 128 26.70 13.49 0.11
C LEU A 128 25.19 13.66 0.21
N LEU A 129 24.68 13.74 1.44
CA LEU A 129 23.26 13.60 1.75
C LEU A 129 22.48 14.91 1.84
N THR A 130 23.10 16.03 1.44
CA THR A 130 22.40 17.29 1.14
C THR A 130 22.05 17.41 -0.35
N SER A 131 22.47 16.45 -1.18
CA SER A 131 22.10 16.40 -2.59
C SER A 131 20.67 15.87 -2.77
N GLU A 132 19.87 16.56 -3.58
CA GLU A 132 18.55 16.08 -4.03
C GLU A 132 18.62 14.88 -4.99
N GLN A 133 19.83 14.45 -5.37
CA GLN A 133 20.05 13.27 -6.23
C GLN A 133 20.35 11.99 -5.44
N VAL A 134 20.40 12.07 -4.10
CA VAL A 134 20.67 10.93 -3.23
C VAL A 134 19.54 10.75 -2.21
N TYR A 135 18.75 9.70 -2.37
CA TYR A 135 17.63 9.37 -1.48
C TYR A 135 18.09 8.39 -0.41
N PHE A 136 18.27 8.88 0.82
CA PHE A 136 18.89 8.11 1.88
C PHE A 136 17.89 7.64 2.93
N SER A 137 17.99 6.37 3.31
CA SER A 137 17.25 5.78 4.42
C SER A 137 18.09 4.75 5.20
N ARG A 138 17.84 4.67 6.50
CA ARG A 138 18.30 3.55 7.34
C ARG A 138 17.27 2.45 7.24
N TYR A 139 17.65 1.34 6.62
CA TYR A 139 16.76 0.21 6.40
C TYR A 139 16.64 -0.62 7.68
N LEU A 140 15.42 -0.79 8.18
CA LEU A 140 15.13 -1.62 9.35
C LEU A 140 14.19 -2.74 8.96
N ARG A 141 14.60 -3.97 9.25
CA ARG A 141 13.72 -5.13 9.13
C ARG A 141 12.77 -5.12 10.32
N SER A 142 11.54 -5.54 10.09
CA SER A 142 10.52 -5.70 11.14
C SER A 142 10.03 -7.14 11.13
N ALA A 143 9.78 -7.70 12.31
CA ALA A 143 9.11 -8.98 12.47
C ALA A 143 7.59 -8.88 12.18
N ASP A 144 7.09 -7.68 11.86
CA ASP A 144 5.70 -7.48 11.47
C ASP A 144 5.45 -7.93 10.02
N TRP A 145 4.68 -9.02 9.91
CA TRP A 145 4.30 -9.66 8.66
C TRP A 145 3.13 -8.97 7.96
N ARG A 146 2.50 -7.95 8.57
CA ARG A 146 1.39 -7.21 7.93
C ARG A 146 1.87 -6.58 6.61
N PRO A 147 1.19 -6.83 5.49
CA PRO A 147 1.57 -6.26 4.21
C PRO A 147 1.36 -4.75 4.22
N VAL A 148 2.33 -4.01 3.68
CA VAL A 148 2.18 -2.57 3.46
C VAL A 148 1.62 -2.35 2.06
N ARG A 149 0.39 -1.84 1.98
CA ARG A 149 -0.30 -1.52 0.72
C ARG A 149 -0.34 -0.01 0.50
N LEU A 150 -0.08 0.42 -0.73
CA LEU A 150 -0.26 1.81 -1.12
C LEU A 150 -1.74 2.19 -1.04
N ARG A 151 -2.03 3.47 -0.80
CA ARG A 151 -3.39 4.03 -0.90
C ARG A 151 -3.47 5.09 -1.98
N SER A 152 -4.67 5.35 -2.49
CA SER A 152 -4.88 6.52 -3.33
C SER A 152 -4.57 7.79 -2.52
N ARG A 153 -3.92 8.76 -3.15
CA ARG A 153 -3.57 10.05 -2.53
C ARG A 153 -4.79 10.73 -1.90
N SER A 154 -5.93 10.66 -2.57
CA SER A 154 -7.20 11.24 -2.11
C SER A 154 -7.79 10.57 -0.87
N ALA A 155 -7.38 9.34 -0.55
CA ALA A 155 -7.85 8.60 0.61
C ALA A 155 -6.96 8.79 1.85
N LEU A 156 -5.81 9.47 1.72
CA LEU A 156 -4.90 9.65 2.83
C LEU A 156 -5.48 10.58 3.88
N ARG A 157 -5.23 10.27 5.16
CA ARG A 157 -5.56 11.13 6.30
C ARG A 157 -4.35 11.35 7.19
N ALA A 158 -4.21 12.57 7.68
CA ALA A 158 -3.15 12.94 8.62
C ALA A 158 -3.71 13.20 10.03
N LEU A 159 -2.98 12.72 11.04
CA LEU A 159 -3.17 13.08 12.44
C LEU A 159 -2.00 13.95 12.89
N VAL A 160 -2.29 15.15 13.38
CA VAL A 160 -1.30 16.09 13.92
C VAL A 160 -1.50 16.18 15.42
N VAL A 161 -0.47 15.82 16.17
CA VAL A 161 -0.46 15.82 17.63
C VAL A 161 0.59 16.80 18.11
N ILE A 162 0.18 17.81 18.88
CA ILE A 162 1.08 18.80 19.48
C ILE A 162 0.88 18.77 21.00
N ALA A 163 1.84 18.22 21.73
CA ALA A 163 1.83 18.20 23.18
C ALA A 163 2.56 19.43 23.74
N ASN A 164 1.82 20.35 24.35
CA ASN A 164 2.33 21.58 24.94
C ASN A 164 1.81 21.79 26.37
N PRO A 165 2.24 20.98 27.36
CA PRO A 165 1.75 21.09 28.72
C PRO A 165 2.09 22.44 29.37
N SER A 166 1.19 22.95 30.22
CA SER A 166 1.25 24.32 30.75
C SER A 166 2.49 24.61 31.61
N ASN A 167 2.99 23.61 32.31
CA ASN A 167 4.16 23.69 33.19
C ASN A 167 5.43 23.04 32.59
N VAL A 168 5.50 22.93 31.25
CA VAL A 168 6.66 22.32 30.59
C VAL A 168 7.99 23.00 30.94
N GLY A 169 7.95 24.31 31.22
CA GLY A 169 9.11 25.11 31.62
C GLY A 169 9.72 24.75 32.98
N ASP A 170 9.04 23.93 33.79
CA ASP A 170 9.55 23.46 35.08
C ASP A 170 10.55 22.29 34.93
N TYR A 171 10.67 21.74 33.71
CA TYR A 171 11.49 20.56 33.43
C TYR A 171 12.79 20.92 32.69
N SER A 172 13.90 20.31 33.12
CA SER A 172 15.22 20.51 32.53
C SER A 172 15.97 19.19 32.26
N PRO A 173 15.46 18.30 31.40
CA PRO A 173 16.15 17.05 31.06
C PRO A 173 17.55 17.36 30.47
N GLY A 174 18.57 16.65 30.95
CA GLY A 174 19.96 16.89 30.52
C GLY A 174 20.49 18.29 30.85
N GLY A 175 19.86 19.01 31.79
CA GLY A 175 20.26 20.37 32.20
C GLY A 175 19.78 21.48 31.27
N GLN A 176 18.93 21.19 30.28
CA GLN A 176 18.34 22.19 29.39
C GLN A 176 16.85 22.36 29.68
N THR A 177 16.43 23.57 30.07
CA THR A 177 15.03 23.88 30.34
C THR A 177 14.19 23.82 29.07
N LEU A 178 13.08 23.09 29.13
CA LEU A 178 12.13 22.99 28.02
C LEU A 178 11.36 24.31 27.84
N THR A 179 11.03 24.64 26.61
CA THR A 179 10.26 25.86 26.29
C THR A 179 8.90 25.50 25.71
N PRO A 180 7.82 26.24 26.03
CA PRO A 180 6.53 26.06 25.37
C PRO A 180 6.65 26.22 23.84
N PHE A 181 5.84 25.46 23.12
CA PHE A 181 5.70 25.60 21.66
C PHE A 181 4.73 26.72 21.30
N ASP A 182 4.96 27.37 20.16
CA ASP A 182 3.98 28.23 19.51
C ASP A 182 3.00 27.36 18.71
N VAL A 183 1.94 26.90 19.38
CA VAL A 183 1.00 25.91 18.83
C VAL A 183 0.31 26.44 17.58
N ASP A 184 -0.12 27.71 17.59
CA ASP A 184 -0.84 28.32 16.47
C ASP A 184 0.07 28.39 15.22
N HIS A 185 1.32 28.81 15.40
CA HIS A 185 2.28 28.86 14.31
C HIS A 185 2.55 27.47 13.70
N GLU A 186 2.74 26.45 14.55
CA GLU A 186 2.98 25.08 14.09
C GLU A 186 1.76 24.49 13.36
N LEU A 187 0.55 24.77 13.84
CA LEU A 187 -0.68 24.33 13.16
C LEU A 187 -0.87 24.99 11.81
N ASP A 188 -0.63 26.30 11.70
CA ASP A 188 -0.73 27.02 10.43
C ASP A 188 0.28 26.50 9.42
N LEU A 189 1.52 26.24 9.86
CA LEU A 189 2.58 25.68 9.04
C LEU A 189 2.18 24.30 8.49
N ILE A 190 1.68 23.40 9.34
CA ILE A 190 1.32 22.04 8.95
C ILE A 190 0.05 22.02 8.08
N ARG A 191 -0.98 22.78 8.42
CA ARG A 191 -2.21 22.86 7.60
C ARG A 191 -1.92 23.41 6.21
N THR A 192 -1.06 24.42 6.10
CA THR A 192 -0.59 24.93 4.80
C THR A 192 0.18 23.86 4.04
N SER A 193 1.05 23.14 4.75
CA SER A 193 1.90 22.12 4.15
C SER A 193 1.15 20.85 3.77
N LEU A 194 -0.02 20.56 4.33
CA LEU A 194 -0.86 19.37 4.07
C LEU A 194 -2.24 19.73 3.46
N HIS A 195 -2.36 20.86 2.78
CA HIS A 195 -3.64 21.41 2.31
C HIS A 195 -4.48 20.49 1.41
N ASP A 196 -3.85 19.54 0.70
CA ASP A 196 -4.57 18.57 -0.15
C ASP A 196 -5.04 17.32 0.61
N MET A 197 -4.81 17.26 1.93
CA MET A 197 -5.11 16.09 2.77
C MET A 197 -6.02 16.46 3.94
N PRO A 198 -7.03 15.64 4.27
CA PRO A 198 -7.75 15.75 5.53
C PRO A 198 -6.81 15.65 6.75
N VAL A 199 -6.78 16.70 7.57
CA VAL A 199 -5.98 16.78 8.79
C VAL A 199 -6.89 16.80 10.03
N THR A 200 -6.69 15.85 10.93
CA THR A 200 -7.21 15.92 12.31
C THR A 200 -6.12 16.44 13.24
N VAL A 201 -6.47 17.35 14.14
CA VAL A 201 -5.53 17.99 15.06
C VAL A 201 -5.88 17.64 16.51
N ILE A 202 -4.87 17.27 17.29
CA ILE A 202 -4.89 17.15 18.75
C ILE A 202 -3.84 18.11 19.31
N SER A 203 -4.27 19.30 19.73
CA SER A 203 -3.36 20.36 20.23
C SER A 203 -3.80 21.00 21.55
N ASP A 204 -5.04 20.78 21.98
CA ASP A 204 -5.62 21.49 23.11
C ASP A 204 -5.33 20.77 24.43
N ALA A 205 -4.70 21.47 25.37
CA ALA A 205 -4.68 21.04 26.77
C ALA A 205 -6.12 21.14 27.33
N PRO A 206 -6.63 20.14 28.07
CA PRO A 206 -5.87 19.12 28.82
C PRO A 206 -5.75 17.74 28.13
N LEU A 207 -6.09 17.58 26.85
CA LEU A 207 -6.39 16.25 26.29
C LEU A 207 -5.28 15.60 25.45
N VAL A 208 -4.06 16.17 25.39
CA VAL A 208 -2.94 15.55 24.63
C VAL A 208 -2.21 14.50 25.47
N ASN A 209 -2.95 13.51 25.98
CA ASN A 209 -2.42 12.38 26.74
C ASN A 209 -2.29 11.13 25.87
N LEU A 210 -1.59 10.11 26.37
CA LEU A 210 -1.32 8.88 25.62
C LEU A 210 -2.59 8.10 25.23
N THR A 211 -3.62 8.11 26.07
CA THR A 211 -4.89 7.44 25.80
C THR A 211 -5.61 8.12 24.65
N THR A 212 -5.76 9.45 24.69
CA THR A 212 -6.39 10.22 23.61
C THR A 212 -5.66 10.06 22.27
N ILE A 213 -4.32 10.06 22.28
CA ILE A 213 -3.52 9.78 21.08
C ILE A 213 -3.84 8.38 20.53
N THR A 214 -3.87 7.37 21.40
CA THR A 214 -4.15 5.98 21.01
C THR A 214 -5.57 5.82 20.47
N ASP A 215 -6.56 6.48 21.07
CA ASP A 215 -7.95 6.41 20.64
C ASP A 215 -8.13 6.98 19.23
N HIS A 216 -7.52 8.11 18.92
CA HIS A 216 -7.52 8.63 17.55
C HIS A 216 -6.78 7.70 16.59
N LEU A 217 -5.62 7.14 16.98
CA LEU A 217 -4.90 6.20 16.13
C LEU A 217 -5.75 4.97 15.75
N ARG A 218 -6.69 4.53 16.60
CA ARG A 218 -7.64 3.45 16.29
C ARG A 218 -8.63 3.80 15.17
N GLU A 219 -8.90 5.08 14.93
CA GLU A 219 -9.77 5.53 13.83
C GLU A 219 -9.13 5.39 12.44
N GLY A 220 -7.82 5.11 12.40
CA GLY A 220 -7.06 4.87 11.17
C GLY A 220 -6.57 6.15 10.50
N TYR A 221 -5.26 6.38 10.58
CA TYR A 221 -4.54 7.49 9.93
C TYR A 221 -3.33 6.97 9.15
N ASP A 222 -3.00 7.63 8.04
CA ASP A 222 -1.89 7.23 7.17
C ASP A 222 -0.59 7.94 7.53
N ILE A 223 -0.70 9.21 7.92
CA ILE A 223 0.42 10.06 8.35
C ILE A 223 0.15 10.53 9.77
N VAL A 224 1.14 10.39 10.65
CA VAL A 224 1.09 10.95 12.00
C VAL A 224 2.27 11.91 12.18
N TYR A 225 1.99 13.16 12.53
CA TYR A 225 3.00 14.10 12.99
C TYR A 225 2.85 14.30 14.50
N LEU A 226 3.87 13.97 15.26
CA LEU A 226 3.91 14.13 16.72
C LEU A 226 4.98 15.15 17.09
N LEU A 227 4.56 16.33 17.55
CA LEU A 227 5.39 17.36 18.15
C LEU A 227 5.26 17.29 19.67
N ALA A 228 6.35 16.91 20.34
CA ALA A 228 6.41 16.82 21.79
C ALA A 228 7.87 16.90 22.24
N HIS A 229 8.10 17.45 23.43
CA HIS A 229 9.43 17.36 24.04
C HIS A 229 9.79 15.91 24.34
N GLY A 230 11.04 15.57 24.10
CA GLY A 230 11.55 14.21 24.29
C GLY A 230 13.01 14.21 24.75
N ALA A 231 13.38 13.18 25.49
CA ALA A 231 14.75 12.98 25.95
C ALA A 231 15.01 11.50 26.24
N MET A 232 16.27 11.10 26.11
CA MET A 232 16.77 9.83 26.61
C MET A 232 17.21 10.00 28.06
N LEU A 233 16.53 9.32 28.99
CA LEU A 233 16.82 9.34 30.43
C LEU A 233 17.20 7.94 30.88
N GLN A 234 18.39 7.77 31.47
CA GLN A 234 18.91 6.46 31.92
C GLN A 234 18.80 5.37 30.85
N GLY A 235 18.86 5.77 29.59
CA GLY A 235 18.82 4.87 28.45
C GLY A 235 17.45 4.54 27.87
N GLU A 236 16.37 5.07 28.43
CA GLU A 236 15.02 4.92 27.90
C GLU A 236 14.53 6.26 27.31
N PRO A 237 13.79 6.22 26.20
CA PRO A 237 13.11 7.39 25.64
C PRO A 237 11.86 7.77 26.44
N TYR A 238 11.74 9.07 26.73
CA TYR A 238 10.55 9.66 27.36
C TYR A 238 9.99 10.81 26.52
N LEU A 239 8.67 10.98 26.59
CA LEU A 239 7.92 12.10 26.02
C LEU A 239 7.24 12.88 27.14
N TRP A 240 7.17 14.20 27.00
CA TRP A 240 6.36 15.07 27.86
C TRP A 240 5.03 15.32 27.17
N LEU A 241 4.00 14.61 27.63
CA LEU A 241 2.62 14.74 27.18
C LEU A 241 1.79 15.53 28.20
N ALA A 242 0.54 15.85 27.91
CA ALA A 242 -0.35 16.46 28.89
C ALA A 242 -1.03 15.38 29.76
N ASP A 243 -1.24 15.64 31.05
CA ASP A 243 -2.17 14.91 31.91
C ASP A 243 -3.59 15.52 31.86
N GLU A 244 -4.53 14.93 32.59
CA GLU A 244 -5.93 15.41 32.67
C GLU A 244 -6.06 16.83 33.24
N GLN A 245 -5.03 17.37 33.89
CA GLN A 245 -4.98 18.73 34.40
C GLN A 245 -4.24 19.69 33.45
N GLY A 246 -3.72 19.20 32.31
CA GLY A 246 -2.94 19.97 31.35
C GLY A 246 -1.48 20.21 31.77
N HIS A 247 -1.01 19.56 32.83
CA HIS A 247 0.39 19.58 33.22
C HIS A 247 1.18 18.47 32.51
N ALA A 248 2.51 18.54 32.58
CA ALA A 248 3.36 17.60 31.90
C ALA A 248 3.36 16.24 32.62
N ALA A 249 2.91 15.21 31.90
CA ALA A 249 3.12 13.82 32.23
C ALA A 249 4.37 13.29 31.49
N VAL A 250 5.33 12.77 32.25
CA VAL A 250 6.53 12.13 31.68
C VAL A 250 6.22 10.68 31.36
N VAL A 251 6.06 10.38 30.07
CA VAL A 251 5.59 9.08 29.58
C VAL A 251 6.74 8.34 28.92
N ALA A 252 6.99 7.09 29.36
CA ALA A 252 7.94 6.22 28.69
C ALA A 252 7.44 5.91 27.28
N SER A 253 8.27 6.17 26.27
CA SER A 253 7.89 5.95 24.87
C SER A 253 7.62 4.48 24.53
N SER A 254 8.11 3.54 25.35
CA SER A 254 7.81 2.12 25.24
C SER A 254 6.30 1.81 25.26
N GLU A 255 5.52 2.59 26.01
CA GLU A 255 4.07 2.40 26.09
C GLU A 255 3.38 2.86 24.79
N LEU A 256 3.85 3.95 24.18
CA LEU A 256 3.35 4.37 22.85
C LEU A 256 3.67 3.33 21.79
N VAL A 257 4.89 2.79 21.79
CA VAL A 257 5.31 1.72 20.85
C VAL A 257 4.42 0.50 21.00
N ARG A 258 4.17 0.04 22.25
CA ARG A 258 3.31 -1.10 22.54
C ARG A 258 1.88 -0.87 22.04
N ARG A 259 1.27 0.28 22.39
CA ARG A 259 -0.10 0.61 21.96
C ARG A 259 -0.23 0.73 20.45
N MET A 260 0.80 1.25 19.78
CA MET A 260 0.80 1.36 18.33
C MET A 260 0.93 -0.03 17.66
N HIS A 261 1.80 -0.90 18.17
CA HIS A 261 1.95 -2.27 17.67
C HIS A 261 0.62 -3.05 17.65
N ASP A 262 -0.17 -2.90 18.71
CA ASP A 262 -1.46 -3.56 18.93
C ASP A 262 -2.60 -3.00 18.03
N LEU A 263 -2.36 -1.95 17.25
CA LEU A 263 -3.38 -1.39 16.35
C LEU A 263 -3.64 -2.31 15.14
N PRO A 264 -4.88 -2.45 14.67
CA PRO A 264 -5.18 -3.21 13.45
C PRO A 264 -4.58 -2.53 12.20
N HIS A 265 -4.46 -1.20 12.22
CA HIS A 265 -3.93 -0.39 11.13
C HIS A 265 -2.84 0.55 11.66
N LEU A 266 -1.60 0.30 11.25
CA LEU A 266 -0.49 1.19 11.54
C LEU A 266 -0.45 2.38 10.57
N PRO A 267 -0.03 3.58 11.03
CA PRO A 267 0.35 4.66 10.13
C PRO A 267 1.44 4.21 9.17
N ARG A 268 1.40 4.73 7.93
CA ARG A 268 2.41 4.48 6.89
C ARG A 268 3.66 5.31 7.12
N LEU A 269 3.47 6.51 7.66
CA LEU A 269 4.53 7.45 8.00
C LEU A 269 4.28 8.08 9.37
N VAL A 270 5.27 8.00 10.25
CA VAL A 270 5.30 8.77 11.50
C VAL A 270 6.43 9.79 11.42
N VAL A 271 6.13 11.05 11.66
CA VAL A 271 7.10 12.16 11.73
C VAL A 271 7.18 12.63 13.17
N LEU A 272 8.33 12.46 13.81
CA LEU A 272 8.58 12.83 15.20
C LEU A 272 9.31 14.16 15.26
N GLY A 273 8.59 15.23 15.60
CA GLY A 273 9.17 16.52 16.00
C GLY A 273 9.67 16.49 17.44
N SER A 274 10.35 15.43 17.85
CA SER A 274 10.76 15.21 19.25
C SER A 274 12.26 15.00 19.37
N CYS A 275 12.91 15.76 20.26
CA CYS A 275 14.35 15.67 20.51
C CYS A 275 14.77 14.25 20.91
N GLN A 276 15.93 13.81 20.41
CA GLN A 276 16.54 12.50 20.71
C GLN A 276 15.66 11.29 20.35
N SER A 277 14.62 11.47 19.53
CA SER A 277 13.76 10.37 19.07
C SER A 277 14.47 9.36 18.17
N ALA A 278 15.61 9.72 17.56
CA ALA A 278 16.53 8.80 16.88
C ALA A 278 17.78 8.47 17.72
N GLY A 279 17.81 8.89 19.00
CA GLY A 279 18.95 8.75 19.92
C GLY A 279 19.74 10.06 20.11
N GLN A 280 20.71 10.04 21.03
CA GLN A 280 21.52 11.22 21.40
C GLN A 280 22.61 11.59 20.39
N GLY A 281 23.00 10.66 19.50
CA GLY A 281 23.92 10.95 18.39
C GLY A 281 25.36 11.30 18.77
N GLY A 282 25.90 10.79 19.88
CA GLY A 282 27.26 11.15 20.32
C GLY A 282 28.05 10.22 21.25
N ASP A 283 27.48 9.14 21.78
CA ASP A 283 28.24 8.25 22.68
C ASP A 283 28.06 6.77 22.34
N ALA A 284 28.77 6.31 21.31
CA ALA A 284 28.84 4.90 20.93
C ALA A 284 29.67 4.05 21.91
N THR A 285 30.38 4.69 22.86
CA THR A 285 31.30 4.03 23.78
C THR A 285 30.63 3.58 25.08
N GLN A 286 29.55 4.25 25.51
CA GLN A 286 28.90 3.97 26.79
C GLN A 286 27.67 3.05 26.75
N SER A 287 27.22 2.55 25.59
CA SER A 287 26.09 1.61 25.63
C SER A 287 25.89 0.72 24.41
N ARG A 288 25.95 -0.58 24.69
CA ARG A 288 25.66 -1.66 23.75
C ARG A 288 24.19 -1.76 23.34
N ASN A 289 23.26 -0.98 23.92
CA ASN A 289 21.81 -1.12 23.69
C ASN A 289 21.03 0.18 23.38
N LEU A 290 21.64 1.38 23.39
CA LEU A 290 20.88 2.65 23.46
C LEU A 290 20.29 3.18 22.15
N ALA A 291 20.91 2.92 21.00
CA ALA A 291 20.46 3.54 19.75
C ALA A 291 19.17 2.92 19.22
N LEU A 292 19.00 1.60 19.35
CA LEU A 292 17.72 0.92 19.11
C LEU A 292 16.71 1.11 20.26
N ALA A 293 17.13 1.67 21.40
CA ALA A 293 16.21 2.01 22.48
C ALA A 293 15.40 3.28 22.18
N ALA A 294 15.85 4.13 21.24
CA ALA A 294 15.15 5.37 20.88
C ALA A 294 13.77 5.11 20.25
N LEU A 295 12.87 6.09 20.35
CA LEU A 295 11.46 5.94 19.92
C LEU A 295 11.33 5.61 18.42
N GLY A 296 12.07 6.30 17.54
CA GLY A 296 11.96 6.15 16.08
C GLY A 296 12.26 4.73 15.59
N PRO A 297 13.45 4.16 15.90
CA PRO A 297 13.78 2.77 15.59
C PRO A 297 12.79 1.77 16.17
N ARG A 298 12.28 1.98 17.40
CA ARG A 298 11.31 1.08 18.04
C ARG A 298 9.96 1.08 17.33
N LEU A 299 9.49 2.23 16.84
CA LEU A 299 8.28 2.30 16.02
C LEU A 299 8.45 1.58 14.68
N ALA A 300 9.59 1.78 14.02
CA ALA A 300 9.89 1.07 12.77
C ALA A 300 9.96 -0.46 12.98
N ALA A 301 10.65 -0.89 14.04
CA ALA A 301 10.74 -2.31 14.41
C ALA A 301 9.35 -2.90 14.78
N ALA A 302 8.48 -2.11 15.41
CA ALA A 302 7.11 -2.49 15.76
C ALA A 302 6.16 -2.60 14.54
N GLY A 303 6.61 -2.21 13.35
CA GLY A 303 5.90 -2.44 12.08
C GLY A 303 5.61 -1.18 11.27
N VAL A 304 5.82 0.02 11.84
CA VAL A 304 5.56 1.29 11.15
C VAL A 304 6.46 1.36 9.90
N PRO A 305 5.90 1.50 8.68
CA PRO A 305 6.68 1.36 7.46
C PRO A 305 7.78 2.41 7.28
N ALA A 306 7.54 3.63 7.74
CA ALA A 306 8.51 4.72 7.73
C ALA A 306 8.38 5.63 8.96
N VAL A 307 9.52 6.00 9.54
CA VAL A 307 9.61 6.91 10.69
C VAL A 307 10.69 7.95 10.45
N ILE A 308 10.32 9.23 10.47
CA ILE A 308 11.25 10.35 10.53
C ILE A 308 11.43 10.72 12.00
N ALA A 309 12.67 10.72 12.48
CA ALA A 309 13.03 10.99 13.86
C ALA A 309 14.24 11.92 13.94
N MET A 310 14.51 12.47 15.13
CA MET A 310 15.56 13.48 15.33
C MET A 310 16.72 12.91 16.15
N GLN A 311 17.91 12.94 15.59
CA GLN A 311 19.14 12.50 16.25
C GLN A 311 19.75 13.68 17.01
N GLY A 312 19.59 13.68 18.34
CA GLY A 312 19.99 14.80 19.21
C GLY A 312 18.90 15.87 19.38
N ASN A 313 19.32 17.06 19.81
CA ASN A 313 18.42 18.18 20.10
C ASN A 313 18.33 19.10 18.87
N VAL A 314 17.27 18.93 18.09
CA VAL A 314 17.01 19.73 16.88
C VAL A 314 16.46 21.10 17.26
N ALA A 315 16.88 22.16 16.58
CA ALA A 315 16.30 23.47 16.78
C ALA A 315 14.90 23.57 16.15
N ILE A 316 13.97 24.25 16.82
CA ILE A 316 12.61 24.49 16.30
C ILE A 316 12.65 25.17 14.92
N ALA A 317 13.52 26.16 14.73
CA ALA A 317 13.71 26.83 13.44
C ALA A 317 14.17 25.87 12.31
N THR A 318 14.82 24.75 12.65
CA THR A 318 15.18 23.71 11.68
C THR A 318 13.94 22.93 11.26
N LEU A 319 13.09 22.52 12.22
CA LEU A 319 11.81 21.86 11.94
C LEU A 319 10.89 22.74 11.09
N GLN A 320 10.80 24.03 11.42
CA GLN A 320 9.97 25.01 10.69
C GLN A 320 10.42 25.22 9.23
N ALA A 321 11.70 25.04 8.93
CA ALA A 321 12.21 25.07 7.55
C ALA A 321 12.08 23.71 6.84
N PHE A 322 12.28 22.62 7.57
CA PHE A 322 12.30 21.25 7.06
C PHE A 322 10.90 20.74 6.70
N LEU A 323 9.93 20.86 7.61
CA LEU A 323 8.59 20.25 7.46
C LEU A 323 7.81 20.77 6.24
N PRO A 324 7.80 22.09 5.93
CA PRO A 324 7.11 22.58 4.74
C PRO A 324 7.75 22.16 3.42
N ALA A 325 9.07 21.93 3.40
CA ALA A 325 9.74 21.38 2.23
C ALA A 325 9.38 19.89 2.08
N PHE A 326 9.46 19.14 3.19
CA PHE A 326 9.17 17.72 3.23
C PHE A 326 7.72 17.40 2.79
N PHE A 327 6.71 17.97 3.44
CA PHE A 327 5.31 17.62 3.13
C PHE A 327 4.85 18.08 1.74
N ARG A 328 5.42 19.16 1.21
CA ARG A 328 5.16 19.62 -0.16
C ARG A 328 5.68 18.61 -1.18
N GLU A 329 6.90 18.13 -1.01
CA GLU A 329 7.49 17.13 -1.90
C GLU A 329 6.85 15.75 -1.70
N LEU A 330 6.46 15.40 -0.47
CA LEU A 330 5.73 14.15 -0.22
C LEU A 330 4.37 14.14 -0.92
N GLN A 331 3.67 15.27 -1.00
CA GLN A 331 2.43 15.38 -1.76
C GLN A 331 2.66 15.43 -3.27
N ARG A 332 3.88 15.68 -3.74
CA ARG A 332 4.16 15.75 -5.17
C ARG A 332 4.10 14.36 -5.82
N ASP A 333 4.75 13.36 -5.22
CA ASP A 333 4.88 12.01 -5.81
C ASP A 333 4.80 10.85 -4.82
N GLY A 334 4.86 11.12 -3.51
CA GLY A 334 4.69 10.13 -2.45
C GLY A 334 5.97 9.43 -2.03
N TYR A 335 7.12 9.79 -2.60
CA TYR A 335 8.42 9.25 -2.24
C TYR A 335 8.97 9.93 -0.98
N ILE A 336 9.00 9.21 0.15
CA ILE A 336 9.42 9.76 1.45
C ILE A 336 10.88 10.17 1.44
N ASP A 337 11.75 9.30 0.91
CA ASP A 337 13.19 9.50 0.88
C ASP A 337 13.62 10.62 -0.07
N ARG A 338 12.95 10.76 -1.22
CA ARG A 338 13.07 11.93 -2.10
C ARG A 338 12.63 13.21 -1.39
N ALA A 339 11.46 13.21 -0.77
CA ALA A 339 10.95 14.37 -0.04
C ALA A 339 11.90 14.79 1.10
N LEU A 340 12.48 13.81 1.80
CA LEU A 340 13.49 14.01 2.83
C LEU A 340 14.78 14.63 2.26
N ALA A 341 15.25 14.18 1.09
CA ALA A 341 16.45 14.71 0.45
C ALA A 341 16.29 16.20 0.09
N VAL A 342 15.15 16.59 -0.48
CA VAL A 342 14.83 18.00 -0.77
C VAL A 342 14.70 18.81 0.52
N ALA A 343 14.02 18.27 1.54
CA ALA A 343 13.88 18.94 2.83
C ALA A 343 15.22 19.09 3.57
N ARG A 344 16.16 18.16 3.41
CA ARG A 344 17.50 18.27 3.99
C ARG A 344 18.35 19.29 3.24
N SER A 345 18.26 19.33 1.91
CA SER A 345 18.89 20.35 1.06
C SER A 345 18.49 21.76 1.49
N SER A 346 17.21 22.00 1.82
CA SER A 346 16.73 23.32 2.24
C SER A 346 17.27 23.82 3.58
N ILE A 347 17.78 22.91 4.43
CA ILE A 347 18.34 23.23 5.75
C ILE A 347 19.86 23.06 5.82
N GLN A 348 20.56 22.83 4.70
CA GLN A 348 21.99 22.48 4.67
C GLN A 348 22.92 23.50 5.36
N GLU A 349 22.53 24.77 5.42
CA GLU A 349 23.30 25.85 6.07
C GLU A 349 23.14 25.88 7.61
N ARG A 350 22.30 25.01 8.17
CA ARG A 350 22.02 24.96 9.62
C ARG A 350 22.90 23.91 10.28
N ASN A 351 23.44 24.18 11.48
CA ASN A 351 24.37 23.27 12.16
C ASN A 351 23.81 21.86 12.47
N ASP A 352 22.48 21.74 12.53
CA ASP A 352 21.71 20.54 12.85
C ASP A 352 21.02 19.92 11.62
N TRP A 353 21.45 20.25 10.39
CA TRP A 353 20.90 19.74 9.13
C TRP A 353 20.84 18.20 9.03
N TRP A 354 21.76 17.52 9.71
CA TRP A 354 21.93 16.06 9.69
C TRP A 354 21.02 15.33 10.69
N MET A 355 20.37 16.04 11.61
CA MET A 355 19.58 15.43 12.69
C MET A 355 18.30 14.71 12.24
N PRO A 356 17.57 15.15 11.19
CA PRO A 356 16.45 14.39 10.67
C PRO A 356 16.90 13.06 10.04
N VAL A 357 16.53 11.94 10.66
CA VAL A 357 16.85 10.57 10.26
C VAL A 357 15.60 9.87 9.76
N LEU A 358 15.69 9.17 8.64
CA LEU A 358 14.63 8.33 8.10
C LEU A 358 14.94 6.85 8.35
N PHE A 359 14.07 6.20 9.11
CA PHE A 359 13.99 4.75 9.23
C PHE A 359 12.87 4.25 8.31
N MET A 360 13.15 3.28 7.44
CA MET A 360 12.18 2.84 6.45
C MET A 360 12.36 1.37 6.09
N ARG A 361 11.26 0.66 5.83
CA ARG A 361 11.28 -0.72 5.30
C ARG A 361 10.68 -0.86 3.90
N LEU A 362 10.12 0.23 3.37
CA LEU A 362 9.60 0.32 2.00
C LEU A 362 10.75 0.26 1.00
N ARG A 363 10.61 -0.55 -0.05
CA ARG A 363 11.62 -0.67 -1.11
C ARG A 363 11.57 0.51 -2.07
N SER A 364 10.37 0.91 -2.49
CA SER A 364 10.22 2.05 -3.39
C SER A 364 10.32 3.39 -2.66
N GLY A 365 10.13 3.40 -1.33
CA GLY A 365 9.98 4.62 -0.54
C GLY A 365 8.64 5.36 -0.72
N ARG A 366 7.69 4.78 -1.47
CA ARG A 366 6.39 5.38 -1.81
C ARG A 366 5.30 5.01 -0.81
N ILE A 367 4.43 5.97 -0.48
CA ILE A 367 3.30 5.74 0.45
C ILE A 367 1.91 5.84 -0.20
N TRP A 368 1.81 6.38 -1.41
CA TRP A 368 0.54 6.53 -2.12
C TRP A 368 0.68 6.49 -3.64
N TYR A 369 -0.43 6.21 -4.33
CA TYR A 369 -0.58 6.29 -5.79
C TYR A 369 -1.63 7.34 -6.19
N VAL A 370 -1.60 7.79 -7.44
CA VAL A 370 -2.71 8.59 -8.03
C VAL A 370 -3.60 7.63 -8.80
N ALA A 371 -4.90 7.63 -8.51
CA ALA A 371 -5.84 6.80 -9.25
C ALA A 371 -6.16 7.43 -10.61
N GLY A 372 -6.06 6.69 -11.72
CA GLY A 372 -6.37 7.22 -13.04
C GLY A 372 -5.91 6.35 -14.20
N PHE A 373 -6.11 6.84 -15.41
CA PHE A 373 -5.64 6.18 -16.64
C PHE A 373 -4.20 6.65 -16.97
N GLY A 374 -3.28 5.69 -17.08
CA GLY A 374 -1.84 5.92 -17.32
C GLY A 374 -1.06 6.49 -16.12
N GLU A 375 0.26 6.64 -16.28
CA GLU A 375 1.24 6.96 -15.23
C GLU A 375 0.98 8.27 -14.45
N ASP A 376 0.38 9.29 -15.09
CA ASP A 376 0.15 10.62 -14.50
C ASP A 376 -1.30 10.85 -14.04
N GLY A 377 -2.17 9.83 -14.12
CA GLY A 377 -3.60 10.00 -13.91
C GLY A 377 -4.24 10.97 -14.92
N ARG A 378 -3.79 10.91 -16.19
CA ARG A 378 -4.32 11.75 -17.27
C ARG A 378 -5.83 11.54 -17.44
N ASP A 379 -6.53 12.61 -17.84
CA ASP A 379 -7.96 12.55 -18.15
C ASP A 379 -8.21 11.51 -19.25
N PHE A 380 -9.06 10.53 -18.95
CA PHE A 380 -9.47 9.51 -19.89
C PHE A 380 -10.35 10.12 -20.98
N GLU A 381 -9.76 10.39 -22.14
CA GLU A 381 -10.44 11.06 -23.26
C GLU A 381 -11.70 10.30 -23.75
N LYS A 382 -11.79 9.00 -23.47
CA LYS A 382 -12.90 8.13 -23.87
C LYS A 382 -14.08 8.14 -22.88
N TRP A 383 -14.06 8.94 -21.80
CA TRP A 383 -15.21 9.09 -20.88
C TRP A 383 -16.55 9.33 -21.61
N PRO A 384 -16.66 10.28 -22.58
CA PRO A 384 -17.92 10.53 -23.28
C PRO A 384 -18.43 9.32 -24.07
N ALA A 385 -17.53 8.49 -24.60
CA ALA A 385 -17.88 7.27 -25.32
C ALA A 385 -18.37 6.18 -24.35
N LEU A 386 -17.65 5.98 -23.23
CA LEU A 386 -18.04 5.03 -22.18
C LEU A 386 -19.42 5.38 -21.60
N ILE A 387 -19.63 6.63 -21.17
CA ILE A 387 -20.90 7.09 -20.61
C ILE A 387 -22.04 6.92 -21.62
N ARG A 388 -21.81 7.26 -22.90
CA ARG A 388 -22.81 7.07 -23.96
C ARG A 388 -23.15 5.60 -24.19
N ASN A 389 -22.16 4.71 -24.12
CA ASN A 389 -22.37 3.26 -24.23
C ASN A 389 -23.22 2.76 -23.06
N ILE A 390 -22.94 3.20 -21.84
CA ILE A 390 -23.77 2.89 -20.65
C ILE A 390 -25.20 3.41 -20.85
N GLN A 391 -25.39 4.66 -21.27
CA GLN A 391 -26.72 5.23 -21.54
C GLN A 391 -27.53 4.45 -22.57
N ARG A 392 -26.86 3.89 -23.59
CA ARG A 392 -27.49 3.12 -24.67
C ARG A 392 -27.71 1.65 -24.32
N GLY A 393 -27.20 1.18 -23.19
CA GLY A 393 -27.20 -0.24 -22.83
C GLY A 393 -26.16 -1.07 -23.61
N ASN A 394 -25.17 -0.43 -24.23
CA ASN A 394 -24.09 -1.05 -25.00
C ASN A 394 -22.81 -1.19 -24.16
N CYS A 395 -22.95 -1.52 -22.88
CA CYS A 395 -21.83 -1.75 -21.97
C CYS A 395 -22.19 -2.88 -20.99
N THR A 396 -21.24 -3.78 -20.73
CA THR A 396 -21.44 -4.94 -19.86
C THR A 396 -20.34 -4.97 -18.80
N PRO A 397 -20.69 -4.82 -17.51
CA PRO A 397 -19.75 -5.00 -16.41
C PRO A 397 -19.42 -6.48 -16.24
N ILE A 398 -18.12 -6.74 -16.11
CA ILE A 398 -17.53 -8.02 -15.77
C ILE A 398 -16.86 -7.84 -14.41
N ILE A 399 -17.35 -8.56 -13.40
CA ILE A 399 -17.04 -8.32 -11.99
C ILE A 399 -16.22 -9.48 -11.45
N GLY A 400 -15.01 -9.18 -11.02
CA GLY A 400 -14.09 -10.09 -10.35
C GLY A 400 -14.23 -10.07 -8.84
N GLN A 401 -13.50 -10.96 -8.18
CA GLN A 401 -13.59 -11.18 -6.75
C GLN A 401 -13.11 -9.98 -5.92
N ARG A 402 -12.21 -9.14 -6.43
CA ARG A 402 -11.67 -8.03 -5.63
C ARG A 402 -12.65 -6.88 -5.38
N VAL A 403 -13.82 -6.89 -6.02
CA VAL A 403 -14.88 -5.92 -5.71
C VAL A 403 -15.38 -6.09 -4.25
N THR A 404 -15.19 -7.27 -3.65
CA THR A 404 -15.58 -7.56 -2.26
C THR A 404 -14.42 -7.45 -1.25
N GLU A 405 -13.22 -7.00 -1.64
CA GLU A 405 -12.02 -6.98 -0.75
C GLU A 405 -12.17 -6.11 0.51
N SER A 406 -13.09 -5.14 0.52
CA SER A 406 -13.38 -4.36 1.73
C SER A 406 -14.24 -5.11 2.75
N MET A 407 -14.89 -6.20 2.34
CA MET A 407 -15.82 -6.99 3.15
C MET A 407 -15.28 -8.40 3.46
N LEU A 408 -14.57 -9.00 2.52
CA LEU A 408 -14.04 -10.36 2.56
C LEU A 408 -12.51 -10.36 2.55
N ASP A 409 -11.94 -11.41 3.15
CA ASP A 409 -10.52 -11.68 3.00
C ASP A 409 -10.17 -11.97 1.53
N PRO A 410 -9.01 -11.49 1.04
CA PRO A 410 -8.47 -11.92 -0.25
C PRO A 410 -8.35 -13.44 -0.31
N LEU A 411 -8.66 -14.04 -1.47
CA LEU A 411 -8.55 -15.50 -1.65
C LEU A 411 -7.15 -16.08 -1.37
N GLY A 412 -6.09 -15.28 -1.55
CA GLY A 412 -4.74 -15.69 -1.20
C GLY A 412 -4.54 -15.91 0.31
N ASP A 413 -5.35 -15.28 1.16
CA ASP A 413 -5.37 -15.55 2.61
C ASP A 413 -6.00 -16.92 2.90
N PHE A 414 -7.06 -17.30 2.18
CA PHE A 414 -7.63 -18.65 2.26
C PHE A 414 -6.62 -19.70 1.83
N ALA A 415 -5.94 -19.48 0.69
CA ALA A 415 -4.90 -20.38 0.20
C ALA A 415 -3.79 -20.60 1.24
N ARG A 416 -3.32 -19.53 1.91
CA ARG A 416 -2.30 -19.62 2.96
C ARG A 416 -2.80 -20.41 4.16
N ARG A 417 -4.00 -20.10 4.67
CA ARG A 417 -4.60 -20.81 5.79
C ARG A 417 -4.74 -22.30 5.49
N TRP A 418 -5.24 -22.66 4.32
CA TRP A 418 -5.37 -24.05 3.88
C TRP A 418 -4.00 -24.72 3.70
N ALA A 419 -3.02 -24.02 3.14
CA ALA A 419 -1.66 -24.54 2.99
C ALA A 419 -1.00 -24.85 4.35
N ASP A 420 -1.25 -24.02 5.36
CA ASP A 420 -0.75 -24.22 6.72
C ASP A 420 -1.51 -25.35 7.42
N GLN A 421 -2.84 -25.36 7.36
CA GLN A 421 -3.71 -26.32 8.03
C GLN A 421 -3.57 -27.74 7.47
N TYR A 422 -3.55 -27.88 6.15
CA TYR A 422 -3.52 -29.18 5.47
C TYR A 422 -2.10 -29.60 5.03
N GLY A 423 -1.09 -28.79 5.34
CA GLY A 423 0.31 -29.14 5.10
C GLY A 423 0.70 -29.17 3.63
N PHE A 424 0.28 -28.19 2.84
CA PHE A 424 0.65 -28.08 1.42
C PHE A 424 2.19 -28.00 1.29
N PRO A 425 2.83 -28.89 0.50
CA PRO A 425 4.28 -29.10 0.60
C PRO A 425 5.13 -28.21 -0.34
N LEU A 426 4.51 -27.36 -1.17
CA LEU A 426 5.23 -26.60 -2.20
C LEU A 426 5.74 -25.23 -1.71
N ALA A 427 6.47 -24.54 -2.59
CA ALA A 427 7.21 -23.33 -2.27
C ALA A 427 6.30 -22.19 -1.75
N PRO A 428 6.82 -21.24 -0.94
CA PRO A 428 6.00 -20.20 -0.31
C PRO A 428 5.10 -19.41 -1.26
N HIS A 429 5.56 -19.08 -2.46
CA HIS A 429 4.76 -18.35 -3.46
C HIS A 429 3.57 -19.16 -3.99
N GLN A 430 3.65 -20.49 -3.96
CA GLN A 430 2.56 -21.39 -4.37
C GLN A 430 1.54 -21.60 -3.25
N ARG A 431 1.91 -21.36 -1.99
CA ARG A 431 0.99 -21.42 -0.83
C ARG A 431 -0.07 -20.31 -0.86
N GLU A 432 0.11 -19.31 -1.71
CA GLU A 432 -0.84 -18.20 -1.90
C GLU A 432 -1.74 -18.39 -3.14
N ASP A 433 -1.54 -19.45 -3.92
CA ASP A 433 -2.28 -19.74 -5.14
C ASP A 433 -3.45 -20.68 -4.84
N LEU A 434 -4.66 -20.12 -4.66
CA LEU A 434 -5.84 -20.87 -4.22
C LEU A 434 -6.12 -22.10 -5.11
N PRO A 435 -6.07 -22.02 -6.46
CA PRO A 435 -6.31 -23.20 -7.29
C PRO A 435 -5.35 -24.36 -7.08
N GLN A 436 -4.05 -24.08 -6.88
CA GLN A 436 -3.07 -25.13 -6.57
C GLN A 436 -3.30 -25.74 -5.18
N VAL A 437 -3.61 -24.91 -4.19
CA VAL A 437 -3.89 -25.39 -2.83
C VAL A 437 -5.20 -26.18 -2.81
N ALA A 438 -6.25 -25.69 -3.47
CA ALA A 438 -7.53 -26.37 -3.62
C ALA A 438 -7.39 -27.70 -4.36
N GLN A 439 -6.54 -27.77 -5.40
CA GLN A 439 -6.24 -29.03 -6.09
C GLN A 439 -5.58 -30.04 -5.14
N PHE A 440 -4.65 -29.59 -4.30
CA PHE A 440 -4.04 -30.46 -3.30
C PHE A 440 -5.05 -30.99 -2.28
N LEU A 441 -5.98 -30.14 -1.82
CA LEU A 441 -7.10 -30.57 -0.98
C LEU A 441 -8.01 -31.58 -1.69
N ALA A 442 -8.35 -31.33 -2.96
CA ALA A 442 -9.20 -32.21 -3.77
C ALA A 442 -8.60 -33.62 -3.91
N ILE A 443 -7.28 -33.71 -4.06
CA ILE A 443 -6.55 -34.99 -4.18
C ILE A 443 -6.45 -35.70 -2.82
N ASN A 444 -6.20 -34.96 -1.74
CA ASN A 444 -5.88 -35.55 -0.44
C ASN A 444 -7.09 -35.79 0.48
N GLN A 445 -8.20 -35.09 0.25
CA GLN A 445 -9.45 -35.27 0.96
C GLN A 445 -10.46 -35.95 0.01
N ASP A 446 -11.16 -35.15 -0.79
CA ASP A 446 -12.05 -35.58 -1.86
C ASP A 446 -12.37 -34.38 -2.78
N PRO A 447 -12.92 -34.59 -3.99
CA PRO A 447 -13.18 -33.53 -4.96
C PRO A 447 -14.15 -32.43 -4.49
N GLN A 448 -15.06 -32.72 -3.55
CA GLN A 448 -16.05 -31.76 -3.08
C GLN A 448 -15.51 -30.88 -1.95
N PHE A 449 -14.60 -31.43 -1.15
CA PHE A 449 -14.02 -30.80 0.03
C PHE A 449 -13.59 -29.32 -0.17
N PRO A 450 -12.83 -28.92 -1.22
CA PRO A 450 -12.41 -27.52 -1.36
C PRO A 450 -13.58 -26.54 -1.56
N ARG A 451 -14.69 -26.99 -2.15
CA ARG A 451 -15.88 -26.14 -2.38
C ARG A 451 -16.61 -25.88 -1.07
N GLU A 452 -16.83 -26.94 -0.29
CA GLU A 452 -17.47 -26.87 1.03
C GLU A 452 -16.62 -26.05 2.01
N GLU A 453 -15.31 -26.31 2.05
CA GLU A 453 -14.37 -25.58 2.90
C GLU A 453 -14.34 -24.08 2.55
N LEU A 454 -14.44 -23.71 1.26
CA LEU A 454 -14.52 -22.30 0.86
C LEU A 454 -15.78 -21.62 1.40
N ILE A 455 -16.93 -22.30 1.34
CA ILE A 455 -18.21 -21.79 1.84
C ILE A 455 -18.17 -21.63 3.36
N GLU A 456 -17.65 -22.63 4.08
CA GLU A 456 -17.51 -22.58 5.54
C GLU A 456 -16.53 -21.49 5.98
N GLN A 457 -15.39 -21.35 5.29
CA GLN A 457 -14.41 -20.31 5.59
C GLN A 457 -15.00 -18.91 5.34
N LEU A 458 -15.70 -18.70 4.22
CA LEU A 458 -16.40 -17.45 3.93
C LEU A 458 -17.39 -17.11 5.04
N ARG A 459 -18.16 -18.09 5.52
CA ARG A 459 -19.08 -17.91 6.63
C ARG A 459 -18.37 -17.52 7.92
N SER A 460 -17.34 -18.26 8.31
CA SER A 460 -16.57 -18.01 9.54
C SER A 460 -15.96 -16.60 9.54
N ASP A 461 -15.35 -16.20 8.43
CA ASP A 461 -14.70 -14.89 8.32
C ASP A 461 -15.69 -13.73 8.39
N LEU A 462 -16.90 -13.91 7.87
CA LEU A 462 -17.96 -12.91 8.01
C LEU A 462 -18.40 -12.73 9.47
N LEU A 463 -18.61 -13.84 10.18
CA LEU A 463 -19.01 -13.83 11.58
C LEU A 463 -17.95 -13.19 12.48
N ASP A 464 -16.68 -13.51 12.25
CA ASP A 464 -15.59 -12.99 13.06
C ASP A 464 -15.27 -11.52 12.76
N ARG A 465 -15.17 -11.15 11.48
CA ARG A 465 -14.77 -9.79 11.09
C ARG A 465 -15.86 -8.76 11.37
N HIS A 466 -17.12 -9.12 11.18
CA HIS A 466 -18.24 -8.18 11.28
C HIS A 466 -19.09 -8.43 12.53
N ARG A 467 -18.56 -9.13 13.54
CA ARG A 467 -19.26 -9.47 14.79
C ARG A 467 -20.02 -8.28 15.40
N GLU A 468 -19.41 -7.10 15.42
CA GLU A 468 -20.02 -5.88 15.98
C GLU A 468 -21.19 -5.30 15.13
N LYS A 469 -21.25 -5.67 13.85
CA LYS A 469 -22.26 -5.18 12.89
C LYS A 469 -23.38 -6.19 12.66
N LEU A 470 -23.18 -7.42 13.10
CA LEU A 470 -24.09 -8.53 12.91
C LEU A 470 -25.09 -8.60 14.08
N PRO A 471 -26.33 -9.07 13.85
CA PRO A 471 -27.31 -9.25 14.92
C PRO A 471 -26.89 -10.36 15.90
N ASP A 472 -27.41 -10.33 17.12
CA ASP A 472 -27.10 -11.32 18.18
C ASP A 472 -27.34 -12.79 17.75
N ALA A 473 -28.22 -13.03 16.77
CA ALA A 473 -28.54 -14.35 16.23
C ALA A 473 -27.82 -14.66 14.90
N ALA A 474 -26.73 -13.96 14.56
CA ALA A 474 -26.07 -14.10 13.26
C ALA A 474 -25.54 -15.51 12.96
N GLU A 475 -25.18 -16.30 13.98
CA GLU A 475 -24.75 -17.69 13.80
C GLU A 475 -25.84 -18.61 13.20
N GLN A 476 -27.11 -18.19 13.25
CA GLN A 476 -28.25 -18.95 12.70
C GLN A 476 -28.60 -18.55 11.26
N LEU A 477 -28.07 -17.41 10.78
CA LEU A 477 -28.35 -16.91 9.43
C LEU A 477 -27.65 -17.77 8.38
N SER A 478 -28.23 -17.95 7.20
CA SER A 478 -27.54 -18.53 6.04
C SER A 478 -26.39 -17.63 5.58
N LEU A 479 -25.47 -18.15 4.77
CA LEU A 479 -24.39 -17.34 4.20
C LEU A 479 -24.94 -16.17 3.36
N GLU A 480 -26.04 -16.38 2.65
CA GLU A 480 -26.74 -15.37 1.85
C GLU A 480 -27.36 -14.27 2.71
N GLU A 481 -27.96 -14.64 3.84
CA GLU A 481 -28.52 -13.70 4.80
C GLU A 481 -27.41 -12.86 5.45
N LEU A 482 -26.27 -13.47 5.77
CA LEU A 482 -25.08 -12.77 6.26
C LEU A 482 -24.60 -11.73 5.24
N PHE A 483 -24.47 -12.11 3.96
CA PHE A 483 -24.14 -11.17 2.89
C PHE A 483 -25.13 -10.01 2.80
N SER A 484 -26.43 -10.28 2.91
CA SER A 484 -27.47 -9.24 2.85
C SER A 484 -27.33 -8.21 3.98
N VAL A 485 -27.10 -8.68 5.22
CA VAL A 485 -26.87 -7.80 6.38
C VAL A 485 -25.65 -6.90 6.17
N ILE A 486 -24.53 -7.49 5.72
CA ILE A 486 -23.28 -6.75 5.51
C ILE A 486 -23.40 -5.77 4.36
N SER A 487 -24.10 -6.13 3.28
CA SER A 487 -24.33 -5.24 2.15
C SER A 487 -25.16 -4.04 2.56
N SER A 488 -26.22 -4.26 3.36
CA SER A 488 -27.05 -3.18 3.92
C SER A 488 -26.22 -2.21 4.77
N HIS A 489 -25.40 -2.73 5.68
CA HIS A 489 -24.51 -1.90 6.49
C HIS A 489 -23.52 -1.10 5.62
N SER A 490 -22.89 -1.74 4.64
CA SER A 490 -21.91 -1.12 3.73
C SER A 490 -22.55 0.00 2.92
N ARG A 491 -23.76 -0.21 2.40
CA ARG A 491 -24.52 0.79 1.64
C ARG A 491 -24.84 2.05 2.44
N GLN A 492 -25.09 1.92 3.73
CA GLN A 492 -25.40 3.03 4.63
C GLN A 492 -24.15 3.86 5.02
N HIS A 493 -23.00 3.20 5.16
CA HIS A 493 -21.78 3.83 5.69
C HIS A 493 -20.71 4.13 4.64
N ASN A 494 -20.80 3.55 3.44
CA ASN A 494 -19.87 3.78 2.33
C ASN A 494 -20.63 4.33 1.11
N PRO A 495 -20.59 5.65 0.85
CA PRO A 495 -21.25 6.23 -0.32
C PRO A 495 -20.63 5.77 -1.65
N ASN A 496 -19.38 5.30 -1.62
CA ASN A 496 -18.65 4.80 -2.79
C ASN A 496 -18.70 3.27 -2.92
N TYR A 497 -19.63 2.61 -2.22
CA TYR A 497 -19.77 1.15 -2.26
C TYR A 497 -19.99 0.65 -3.71
N PRO A 498 -19.06 -0.13 -4.29
CA PRO A 498 -19.08 -0.44 -5.72
C PRO A 498 -20.37 -1.11 -6.21
N TYR A 499 -20.90 -2.07 -5.45
CA TYR A 499 -22.12 -2.79 -5.86
C TYR A 499 -23.36 -1.90 -5.89
N ARG A 500 -23.49 -0.98 -4.93
CA ARG A 500 -24.56 0.02 -4.95
C ARG A 500 -24.48 0.88 -6.21
N LEU A 501 -23.29 1.42 -6.50
CA LEU A 501 -23.08 2.28 -7.67
C LEU A 501 -23.32 1.51 -8.99
N LEU A 502 -22.91 0.25 -9.07
CA LEU A 502 -23.22 -0.63 -10.21
C LEU A 502 -24.73 -0.85 -10.36
N ALA A 503 -25.44 -1.08 -9.26
CA ALA A 503 -26.88 -1.31 -9.26
C ALA A 503 -27.68 -0.07 -9.69
N GLU A 504 -27.18 1.14 -9.47
CA GLU A 504 -27.81 2.40 -9.90
C GLU A 504 -27.65 2.66 -11.42
N LEU A 505 -26.68 2.00 -12.08
CA LEU A 505 -26.43 2.17 -13.52
C LEU A 505 -27.40 1.33 -14.38
N PRO A 506 -27.69 1.75 -15.63
CA PRO A 506 -28.68 1.10 -16.49
C PRO A 506 -28.12 -0.12 -17.25
N PHE A 507 -27.33 -0.97 -16.60
CA PHE A 507 -26.88 -2.22 -17.21
C PHE A 507 -27.99 -3.26 -17.19
N ARG A 508 -28.07 -4.05 -18.27
CA ARG A 508 -29.05 -5.12 -18.47
C ARG A 508 -28.49 -6.49 -18.14
N ILE A 509 -27.18 -6.67 -18.30
CA ILE A 509 -26.48 -7.92 -18.07
C ILE A 509 -25.24 -7.62 -17.25
N TYR A 510 -25.05 -8.37 -16.17
CA TYR A 510 -23.85 -8.35 -15.33
C TYR A 510 -23.22 -9.73 -15.40
N ILE A 511 -21.91 -9.80 -15.65
CA ILE A 511 -21.16 -11.05 -15.63
C ILE A 511 -20.29 -11.02 -14.40
N THR A 512 -20.32 -12.07 -13.58
CA THR A 512 -19.58 -12.10 -12.31
C THR A 512 -18.78 -13.39 -12.18
N ALA A 513 -17.52 -13.25 -11.78
CA ALA A 513 -16.63 -14.31 -11.32
C ALA A 513 -16.66 -14.44 -9.78
N ASN A 514 -17.53 -13.67 -9.12
CA ASN A 514 -17.70 -13.65 -7.68
C ASN A 514 -18.75 -14.70 -7.24
N LEU A 515 -18.52 -15.33 -6.10
CA LEU A 515 -19.36 -16.43 -5.58
C LEU A 515 -20.56 -15.93 -4.74
N THR A 516 -20.64 -14.63 -4.50
CA THR A 516 -21.60 -14.01 -3.59
C THR A 516 -22.86 -13.51 -4.31
N ASN A 517 -23.99 -13.45 -3.61
CA ASN A 517 -25.24 -12.84 -4.08
C ASN A 517 -25.31 -11.30 -3.85
N LEU A 518 -24.23 -10.65 -3.42
CA LEU A 518 -24.19 -9.23 -3.04
C LEU A 518 -24.71 -8.29 -4.15
N LEU A 519 -24.30 -8.51 -5.41
CA LEU A 519 -24.78 -7.69 -6.53
C LEU A 519 -26.30 -7.80 -6.71
N THR A 520 -26.84 -9.02 -6.60
CA THR A 520 -28.27 -9.30 -6.72
C THR A 520 -29.07 -8.56 -5.64
N GLU A 521 -28.58 -8.56 -4.40
CA GLU A 521 -29.18 -7.83 -3.29
C GLU A 521 -29.15 -6.30 -3.51
N GLU A 522 -28.05 -5.77 -4.05
CA GLU A 522 -27.96 -4.36 -4.38
C GLU A 522 -28.88 -3.95 -5.54
N LEU A 523 -29.04 -4.80 -6.56
CA LEU A 523 -29.99 -4.59 -7.66
C LEU A 523 -31.44 -4.56 -7.17
N ARG A 524 -31.84 -5.51 -6.30
CA ARG A 524 -33.17 -5.53 -5.69
C ARG A 524 -33.46 -4.26 -4.91
N ALA A 525 -32.52 -3.84 -4.08
CA ALA A 525 -32.66 -2.63 -3.29
C ALA A 525 -32.59 -1.33 -4.13
N ALA A 526 -32.04 -1.38 -5.34
CA ALA A 526 -32.17 -0.32 -6.34
C ALA A 526 -33.53 -0.34 -7.09
N GLY A 527 -34.46 -1.23 -6.70
CA GLY A 527 -35.81 -1.34 -7.27
C GLY A 527 -35.90 -2.17 -8.55
N LYS A 528 -34.90 -3.02 -8.83
CA LYS A 528 -34.88 -3.91 -9.99
C LYS A 528 -35.30 -5.33 -9.62
N ASP A 529 -35.66 -6.13 -10.62
CA ASP A 529 -36.01 -7.56 -10.52
C ASP A 529 -34.93 -8.42 -11.18
N PRO A 530 -33.75 -8.62 -10.53
CA PRO A 530 -32.65 -9.35 -11.12
C PRO A 530 -32.93 -10.87 -11.20
N HIS A 531 -32.56 -11.46 -12.34
CA HIS A 531 -32.58 -12.90 -12.57
C HIS A 531 -31.15 -13.43 -12.54
N VAL A 532 -30.91 -14.48 -11.77
CA VAL A 532 -29.58 -15.10 -11.62
C VAL A 532 -29.48 -16.26 -12.60
N GLU A 533 -28.37 -16.36 -13.31
CA GLU A 533 -28.00 -17.57 -14.03
C GLU A 533 -26.60 -18.03 -13.71
N VAL A 534 -26.39 -19.35 -13.73
CA VAL A 534 -25.12 -20.00 -13.43
C VAL A 534 -24.59 -20.69 -14.67
N CYS A 535 -23.29 -20.58 -14.93
CA CYS A 535 -22.64 -21.28 -16.03
C CYS A 535 -22.63 -22.79 -15.75
N ARG A 536 -23.31 -23.58 -16.59
CA ARG A 536 -23.40 -25.05 -16.48
C ARG A 536 -22.20 -25.70 -17.17
N TRP A 537 -21.02 -25.54 -16.60
CA TRP A 537 -19.76 -25.92 -17.24
C TRP A 537 -19.45 -27.43 -17.21
N HIS A 538 -20.23 -28.24 -16.47
CA HIS A 538 -20.21 -29.71 -16.51
C HIS A 538 -21.63 -30.29 -16.44
N GLU A 539 -21.78 -31.58 -16.81
CA GLU A 539 -23.07 -32.26 -17.01
C GLU A 539 -23.95 -32.32 -15.75
N GLU A 540 -23.36 -32.34 -14.56
CA GLU A 540 -24.12 -32.46 -13.30
C GLU A 540 -24.90 -31.16 -12.97
N LEU A 541 -24.56 -30.05 -13.63
CA LEU A 541 -25.24 -28.76 -13.46
C LEU A 541 -26.45 -28.57 -14.40
N GLU A 542 -26.71 -29.51 -15.31
CA GLU A 542 -27.84 -29.42 -16.25
C GLU A 542 -29.20 -29.32 -15.53
N GLY A 543 -29.30 -29.87 -14.31
CA GLY A 543 -30.51 -29.82 -13.50
C GLY A 543 -30.78 -28.48 -12.80
N LEU A 544 -29.87 -27.52 -12.83
CA LEU A 544 -30.04 -26.23 -12.15
C LEU A 544 -31.13 -25.38 -12.82
N PRO A 545 -32.07 -24.78 -12.05
CA PRO A 545 -33.14 -23.96 -12.60
C PRO A 545 -32.63 -22.85 -13.51
N SER A 546 -33.23 -22.68 -14.70
CA SER A 546 -32.96 -21.53 -15.58
C SER A 546 -34.19 -20.63 -15.71
N ILE A 547 -33.95 -19.32 -15.83
CA ILE A 547 -35.00 -18.39 -16.26
C ILE A 547 -35.52 -18.74 -17.66
N TYR A 548 -34.67 -19.31 -18.52
CA TYR A 548 -35.03 -19.68 -19.89
C TYR A 548 -35.90 -20.94 -19.97
N ASP A 549 -35.97 -21.75 -18.92
CA ASP A 549 -36.89 -22.88 -18.84
C ASP A 549 -38.34 -22.41 -18.64
N ASN A 550 -38.50 -21.36 -17.82
CA ASN A 550 -39.80 -20.79 -17.46
C ASN A 550 -40.24 -19.69 -18.44
N GLU A 551 -39.29 -18.90 -18.94
CA GLU A 551 -39.48 -17.79 -19.88
C GLU A 551 -38.46 -17.91 -21.04
N PRO A 552 -38.66 -18.79 -22.04
CA PRO A 552 -37.70 -19.01 -23.13
C PRO A 552 -37.35 -17.76 -23.95
N ASP A 553 -38.29 -16.81 -24.04
CA ASP A 553 -38.12 -15.54 -24.75
C ASP A 553 -37.61 -14.40 -23.84
N TYR A 554 -37.14 -14.72 -22.62
CA TYR A 554 -36.61 -13.74 -21.69
C TYR A 554 -35.47 -12.90 -22.32
N GLN A 555 -35.64 -11.58 -22.29
CA GLN A 555 -34.67 -10.61 -22.77
C GLN A 555 -34.26 -9.69 -21.62
N PRO A 556 -32.97 -9.67 -21.23
CA PRO A 556 -32.52 -8.84 -20.12
C PRO A 556 -32.81 -7.36 -20.36
N SER A 557 -33.41 -6.70 -19.36
CA SER A 557 -33.71 -5.26 -19.38
C SER A 557 -33.09 -4.54 -18.19
N VAL A 558 -33.26 -3.22 -18.09
CA VAL A 558 -32.77 -2.45 -16.93
C VAL A 558 -33.58 -2.79 -15.68
N GLU A 559 -34.88 -3.02 -15.86
CA GLU A 559 -35.84 -3.37 -14.82
C GLU A 559 -35.72 -4.84 -14.41
N ARG A 560 -35.49 -5.74 -15.39
CA ARG A 560 -35.26 -7.18 -15.18
C ARG A 560 -33.86 -7.59 -15.66
N PRO A 561 -32.78 -7.19 -14.97
CA PRO A 561 -31.43 -7.49 -15.42
C PRO A 561 -31.04 -8.94 -15.18
N LEU A 562 -30.12 -9.46 -16.00
CA LEU A 562 -29.53 -10.79 -15.83
C LEU A 562 -28.19 -10.67 -15.08
N VAL A 563 -27.99 -11.48 -14.05
CA VAL A 563 -26.71 -11.65 -13.32
C VAL A 563 -26.18 -13.05 -13.63
N TYR A 564 -25.14 -13.12 -14.46
CA TYR A 564 -24.55 -14.37 -14.92
C TYR A 564 -23.28 -14.72 -14.14
N HIS A 565 -23.34 -15.78 -13.34
CA HIS A 565 -22.25 -16.32 -12.54
C HIS A 565 -21.40 -17.29 -13.35
N LEU A 566 -20.18 -16.87 -13.66
CA LEU A 566 -19.26 -17.62 -14.52
C LEU A 566 -18.59 -18.79 -13.79
N PHE A 567 -18.19 -18.60 -12.54
CA PHE A 567 -17.44 -19.57 -11.74
C PHE A 567 -18.24 -20.11 -10.55
N GLY A 568 -19.56 -20.15 -10.71
CA GLY A 568 -20.49 -20.62 -9.69
C GLY A 568 -20.94 -19.58 -8.68
N ILE A 569 -21.73 -20.05 -7.72
CA ILE A 569 -22.35 -19.27 -6.66
C ILE A 569 -22.38 -20.09 -5.35
N SER A 570 -22.21 -19.42 -4.22
CA SER A 570 -22.01 -20.05 -2.90
C SER A 570 -23.16 -20.89 -2.36
N ASN A 571 -24.37 -20.76 -2.92
CA ASN A 571 -25.52 -21.60 -2.55
C ASN A 571 -25.65 -22.87 -3.41
N GLU A 572 -24.84 -23.00 -4.46
CA GLU A 572 -24.76 -24.16 -5.34
C GLU A 572 -23.30 -24.61 -5.40
N ALA A 573 -22.84 -25.34 -4.38
CA ALA A 573 -21.44 -25.69 -4.19
C ALA A 573 -20.80 -26.34 -5.43
N ASP A 574 -21.52 -27.28 -6.08
CA ASP A 574 -21.06 -28.01 -7.27
C ASP A 574 -20.73 -27.08 -8.45
N SER A 575 -21.38 -25.91 -8.51
CA SER A 575 -21.13 -24.93 -9.57
C SER A 575 -19.79 -24.19 -9.44
N ILE A 576 -19.18 -24.23 -8.25
CA ILE A 576 -17.98 -23.45 -7.92
C ILE A 576 -16.75 -24.00 -8.66
N VAL A 577 -16.02 -23.08 -9.30
CA VAL A 577 -14.72 -23.35 -9.92
C VAL A 577 -13.63 -22.82 -9.00
N VAL A 578 -12.90 -23.72 -8.33
CA VAL A 578 -11.89 -23.35 -7.33
C VAL A 578 -10.56 -24.05 -7.50
N ALA A 579 -10.55 -25.36 -7.82
CA ALA A 579 -9.33 -26.14 -8.04
C ALA A 579 -8.77 -25.97 -9.45
N GLU A 580 -7.50 -26.31 -9.64
CA GLU A 580 -6.82 -26.22 -10.94
C GLU A 580 -7.54 -27.02 -12.03
N ASP A 581 -7.94 -28.26 -11.72
CA ASP A 581 -8.69 -29.12 -12.64
C ASP A 581 -10.06 -28.51 -12.98
N ASP A 582 -10.75 -27.88 -12.03
CA ASP A 582 -12.03 -27.20 -12.29
C ASP A 582 -11.88 -26.11 -13.36
N TYR A 583 -10.78 -25.34 -13.33
CA TYR A 583 -10.54 -24.30 -14.34
C TYR A 583 -10.26 -24.88 -15.72
N PHE A 584 -9.58 -26.03 -15.80
CA PHE A 584 -9.37 -26.73 -17.05
C PHE A 584 -10.67 -27.31 -17.59
N ASP A 585 -11.44 -27.99 -16.77
CA ASP A 585 -12.73 -28.58 -17.13
C ASP A 585 -13.73 -27.50 -17.54
N PHE A 586 -13.75 -26.37 -16.82
CA PHE A 586 -14.50 -25.19 -17.21
C PHE A 586 -14.13 -24.73 -18.63
N LEU A 587 -12.83 -24.53 -18.90
CA LEU A 587 -12.34 -24.09 -20.21
C LEU A 587 -12.71 -25.09 -21.33
N ILE A 588 -12.61 -26.38 -21.05
CA ILE A 588 -12.97 -27.45 -21.98
C ILE A 588 -14.48 -27.40 -22.26
N GLY A 589 -15.30 -27.35 -21.21
CA GLY A 589 -16.76 -27.29 -21.30
C GLY A 589 -17.25 -26.11 -22.14
N VAL A 590 -16.84 -24.89 -21.78
CA VAL A 590 -17.28 -23.68 -22.51
C VAL A 590 -16.72 -23.59 -23.94
N SER A 591 -15.61 -24.28 -24.24
CA SER A 591 -15.04 -24.31 -25.59
C SER A 591 -15.69 -25.39 -26.47
N ALA A 592 -16.06 -26.53 -25.88
CA ALA A 592 -16.67 -27.66 -26.58
C ALA A 592 -18.15 -27.42 -26.90
N ASN A 593 -18.89 -26.78 -25.98
CA ASN A 593 -20.30 -26.49 -26.15
C ASN A 593 -20.60 -25.00 -25.95
N LYS A 594 -20.68 -24.27 -27.07
CA LYS A 594 -20.97 -22.82 -27.04
C LYS A 594 -22.36 -22.49 -26.51
N ASP A 595 -23.28 -23.46 -26.49
CA ASP A 595 -24.67 -23.26 -26.03
C ASP A 595 -24.82 -23.26 -24.51
N LEU A 596 -23.76 -23.58 -23.76
CA LEU A 596 -23.72 -23.45 -22.30
C LEU A 596 -23.80 -22.00 -21.81
N ILE A 597 -23.41 -21.04 -22.67
CA ILE A 597 -23.54 -19.61 -22.39
C ILE A 597 -24.78 -19.09 -23.11
N PRO A 598 -25.76 -18.49 -22.41
CA PRO A 598 -26.98 -17.96 -23.04
C PRO A 598 -26.67 -16.98 -24.16
N ILE A 599 -27.48 -16.98 -25.23
CA ILE A 599 -27.28 -16.14 -26.41
C ILE A 599 -27.10 -14.66 -26.03
N ALA A 600 -27.95 -14.15 -25.13
CA ALA A 600 -27.88 -12.78 -24.65
C ALA A 600 -26.51 -12.43 -24.02
N VAL A 601 -25.90 -13.37 -23.29
CA VAL A 601 -24.58 -13.17 -22.67
C VAL A 601 -23.47 -13.21 -23.73
N ARG A 602 -23.55 -14.13 -24.71
CA ARG A 602 -22.58 -14.18 -25.81
C ARG A 602 -22.62 -12.91 -26.67
N GLU A 603 -23.81 -12.41 -26.97
CA GLU A 603 -24.00 -11.16 -27.69
C GLU A 603 -23.44 -9.97 -26.91
N ALA A 604 -23.71 -9.90 -25.60
CA ALA A 604 -23.10 -8.88 -24.74
C ALA A 604 -21.56 -8.92 -24.79
N LEU A 605 -20.96 -10.10 -24.67
CA LEU A 605 -19.51 -10.27 -24.74
C LEU A 605 -18.90 -9.92 -26.10
N ALA A 606 -19.68 -9.93 -27.18
CA ALA A 606 -19.21 -9.65 -28.55
C ALA A 606 -19.52 -8.23 -29.05
N ASP A 607 -20.65 -7.66 -28.63
CA ASP A 607 -21.27 -6.48 -29.24
C ASP A 607 -21.49 -5.31 -28.26
N THR A 608 -20.80 -5.30 -27.11
CA THR A 608 -20.80 -4.15 -26.17
C THR A 608 -19.38 -3.71 -25.76
N GLY A 609 -19.28 -2.53 -25.16
CA GLY A 609 -18.11 -2.19 -24.32
C GLY A 609 -18.06 -3.11 -23.11
N LEU A 610 -16.85 -3.44 -22.66
CA LEU A 610 -16.64 -4.33 -21.51
C LEU A 610 -15.97 -3.54 -20.39
N LEU A 611 -16.50 -3.66 -19.18
CA LEU A 611 -15.95 -3.02 -18.00
C LEU A 611 -15.48 -4.09 -17.00
N PHE A 612 -14.18 -4.37 -16.99
CA PHE A 612 -13.57 -5.34 -16.07
C PHE A 612 -13.29 -4.66 -14.73
N LEU A 613 -13.87 -5.16 -13.64
CA LEU A 613 -13.73 -4.60 -12.30
C LEU A 613 -13.24 -5.68 -11.33
N GLY A 614 -12.19 -5.40 -10.56
CA GLY A 614 -11.81 -6.27 -9.44
C GLY A 614 -11.17 -7.60 -9.85
N PHE A 615 -10.44 -7.62 -10.95
CA PHE A 615 -9.60 -8.75 -11.35
C PHE A 615 -8.13 -8.47 -11.09
N ARG A 616 -7.36 -9.51 -10.77
CA ARG A 616 -5.90 -9.49 -10.93
C ARG A 616 -5.57 -10.24 -12.22
N ILE A 617 -4.60 -9.74 -12.96
CA ILE A 617 -4.25 -10.32 -14.27
C ILE A 617 -3.43 -11.61 -14.13
N ASP A 618 -2.72 -11.74 -13.01
CA ASP A 618 -1.98 -12.93 -12.64
C ASP A 618 -2.89 -14.07 -12.17
N ASP A 619 -4.14 -13.79 -11.79
CA ASP A 619 -5.07 -14.78 -11.26
C ASP A 619 -5.71 -15.65 -12.35
N TRP A 620 -5.96 -16.91 -12.00
CA TRP A 620 -6.69 -17.89 -12.82
C TRP A 620 -8.06 -17.40 -13.33
N PRO A 621 -9.00 -16.91 -12.47
CA PRO A 621 -10.29 -16.39 -12.90
C PRO A 621 -10.21 -15.42 -14.08
N PHE A 622 -9.27 -14.46 -14.03
CA PHE A 622 -9.12 -13.48 -15.10
C PHE A 622 -8.55 -14.12 -16.37
N ARG A 623 -7.47 -14.90 -16.25
CA ARG A 623 -6.80 -15.53 -17.40
C ARG A 623 -7.74 -16.47 -18.16
N VAL A 624 -8.49 -17.28 -17.42
CA VAL A 624 -9.48 -18.22 -17.96
C VAL A 624 -10.61 -17.48 -18.67
N LEU A 625 -11.23 -16.50 -18.00
CA LEU A 625 -12.26 -15.66 -18.61
C LEU A 625 -11.74 -14.94 -19.87
N PHE A 626 -10.60 -14.27 -19.75
CA PHE A 626 -10.01 -13.50 -20.86
C PHE A 626 -9.69 -14.41 -22.06
N ARG A 627 -9.16 -15.61 -21.81
CA ARG A 627 -8.89 -16.59 -22.86
C ARG A 627 -10.18 -17.09 -23.52
N SER A 628 -11.21 -17.39 -22.72
CA SER A 628 -12.54 -17.75 -23.21
C SER A 628 -13.14 -16.65 -24.12
N LEU A 629 -13.07 -15.39 -23.69
CA LEU A 629 -13.49 -14.21 -24.48
C LEU A 629 -12.72 -14.09 -25.79
N MET A 630 -11.40 -14.28 -25.75
CA MET A 630 -10.55 -14.18 -26.93
C MET A 630 -10.78 -15.33 -27.92
N SER A 631 -11.19 -16.51 -27.47
CA SER A 631 -11.55 -17.63 -28.35
C SER A 631 -12.93 -17.50 -29.01
N GLN A 632 -13.79 -16.61 -28.51
CA GLN A 632 -15.13 -16.40 -29.09
C GLN A 632 -15.08 -15.61 -30.42
N GLU A 633 -15.91 -16.02 -31.37
CA GLU A 633 -16.15 -15.29 -32.63
C GLU A 633 -16.68 -13.88 -32.34
N GLY A 634 -16.29 -12.87 -33.12
CA GLY A 634 -16.71 -11.48 -32.90
C GLY A 634 -15.60 -10.49 -32.53
N ARG A 635 -14.31 -10.90 -32.55
CA ARG A 635 -13.16 -10.00 -32.34
C ARG A 635 -13.26 -8.68 -33.12
N GLY A 636 -13.70 -8.71 -34.38
CA GLY A 636 -13.84 -7.50 -35.20
C GLY A 636 -14.98 -6.56 -34.78
N ARG A 637 -16.01 -7.06 -34.08
CA ARG A 637 -17.12 -6.23 -33.57
C ARG A 637 -16.75 -5.59 -32.23
N ARG A 638 -16.05 -6.33 -31.36
CA ARG A 638 -15.53 -5.81 -30.07
C ARG A 638 -14.69 -4.54 -30.23
N ARG A 639 -13.78 -4.50 -31.22
CA ARG A 639 -12.95 -3.32 -31.56
C ARG A 639 -13.71 -2.01 -31.82
N ARG A 640 -15.05 -2.06 -31.96
CA ARG A 640 -15.90 -0.86 -32.14
C ARG A 640 -16.23 -0.15 -30.83
N TYR A 641 -15.97 -0.77 -29.69
CA TYR A 641 -16.29 -0.24 -28.37
C TYR A 641 -15.02 0.05 -27.57
N ALA A 642 -15.13 0.98 -26.62
CA ALA A 642 -14.10 1.16 -25.61
C ALA A 642 -14.26 0.08 -24.54
N HIS A 643 -13.17 -0.62 -24.25
CA HIS A 643 -13.09 -1.58 -23.14
C HIS A 643 -12.24 -0.96 -22.02
N VAL A 644 -12.68 -1.09 -20.78
CA VAL A 644 -12.00 -0.52 -19.61
C VAL A 644 -11.76 -1.61 -18.59
N ALA A 645 -10.56 -1.65 -18.01
CA ALA A 645 -10.23 -2.50 -16.87
C ALA A 645 -9.78 -1.65 -15.69
N ALA A 646 -10.47 -1.75 -14.54
CA ALA A 646 -10.07 -1.11 -13.30
C ALA A 646 -9.21 -2.08 -12.46
N GLN A 647 -7.97 -1.67 -12.21
CA GLN A 647 -6.95 -2.52 -11.62
C GLN A 647 -6.13 -1.79 -10.56
N ILE A 648 -6.00 -2.44 -9.41
CA ILE A 648 -5.14 -1.95 -8.32
C ILE A 648 -3.68 -1.96 -8.78
N THR A 649 -2.99 -0.84 -8.53
CA THR A 649 -1.56 -0.68 -8.74
C THR A 649 -0.81 -1.87 -8.15
N PRO A 650 0.09 -2.53 -8.90
CA PRO A 650 0.83 -3.68 -8.41
C PRO A 650 1.53 -3.37 -7.08
N ASP A 651 1.20 -4.13 -6.02
CA ASP A 651 1.75 -3.91 -4.67
C ASP A 651 3.23 -4.31 -4.58
N GLU A 652 4.04 -3.50 -3.90
CA GLU A 652 5.48 -3.67 -3.71
C GLU A 652 5.89 -4.98 -2.99
N GLY A 653 4.96 -5.59 -2.25
CA GLY A 653 5.21 -6.86 -1.57
C GLY A 653 5.27 -8.08 -2.49
N ARG A 654 4.77 -7.96 -3.73
CA ARG A 654 4.69 -9.07 -4.70
C ARG A 654 5.40 -8.79 -6.02
N VAL A 655 5.57 -7.52 -6.38
CA VAL A 655 6.18 -7.10 -7.64
C VAL A 655 7.48 -6.34 -7.37
N LEU A 656 8.57 -6.81 -7.95
CA LEU A 656 9.90 -6.23 -7.80
C LEU A 656 9.97 -4.79 -8.33
N GLU A 657 9.34 -4.55 -9.48
CA GLU A 657 9.35 -3.26 -10.18
C GLU A 657 7.92 -2.86 -10.60
N PRO A 658 7.13 -2.22 -9.71
CA PRO A 658 5.73 -1.88 -9.97
C PRO A 658 5.50 -1.08 -11.26
N GLU A 659 6.36 -0.10 -11.55
CA GLU A 659 6.24 0.77 -12.73
C GLU A 659 6.42 -0.02 -14.03
N ARG A 660 7.44 -0.88 -14.11
CA ARG A 660 7.64 -1.75 -15.28
C ARG A 660 6.56 -2.80 -15.41
N ALA A 661 6.02 -3.31 -14.31
CA ALA A 661 4.86 -4.18 -14.34
C ALA A 661 3.63 -3.45 -14.91
N GLN A 662 3.39 -2.19 -14.55
CA GLN A 662 2.33 -1.39 -15.16
C GLN A 662 2.52 -1.25 -16.68
N ALA A 663 3.71 -0.84 -17.13
CA ALA A 663 4.02 -0.67 -18.55
C ALA A 663 3.89 -2.00 -19.35
N TYR A 664 4.34 -3.12 -18.77
CA TYR A 664 4.16 -4.45 -19.35
C TYR A 664 2.67 -4.78 -19.53
N LEU A 665 1.86 -4.52 -18.51
CA LEU A 665 0.43 -4.80 -18.55
C LEU A 665 -0.31 -3.90 -19.55
N GLU A 666 -0.01 -2.60 -19.59
CA GLU A 666 -0.55 -1.69 -20.61
C GLU A 666 -0.26 -2.21 -22.02
N THR A 667 0.98 -2.68 -22.26
CA THR A 667 1.37 -3.26 -23.55
C THR A 667 0.63 -4.57 -23.83
N TYR A 668 0.51 -5.45 -22.83
CA TYR A 668 -0.20 -6.74 -22.96
C TYR A 668 -1.67 -6.55 -23.36
N PHE A 669 -2.34 -5.51 -22.84
CA PHE A 669 -3.74 -5.23 -23.14
C PHE A 669 -3.97 -4.35 -24.37
N GLN A 670 -2.93 -3.67 -24.86
CA GLN A 670 -3.02 -2.82 -26.05
C GLN A 670 -3.48 -3.61 -27.28
N GLU A 671 -3.08 -4.87 -27.44
CA GLU A 671 -3.53 -5.73 -28.55
C GLU A 671 -5.04 -6.05 -28.51
N SER A 672 -5.66 -5.86 -27.35
CA SER A 672 -7.07 -6.16 -27.08
C SER A 672 -7.95 -4.92 -26.94
N ASP A 673 -7.42 -3.73 -27.24
CA ASP A 673 -8.12 -2.44 -27.15
C ASP A 673 -8.74 -2.16 -25.75
N ILE A 674 -8.09 -2.62 -24.68
CA ILE A 674 -8.51 -2.39 -23.29
C ILE A 674 -7.69 -1.26 -22.66
N ASP A 675 -8.36 -0.20 -22.21
CA ASP A 675 -7.75 0.88 -21.44
C ASP A 675 -7.70 0.51 -19.94
N ILE A 676 -6.54 0.63 -19.31
CA ILE A 676 -6.33 0.28 -17.89
C ILE A 676 -6.47 1.53 -17.02
N PHE A 677 -7.31 1.44 -16.00
CA PHE A 677 -7.38 2.37 -14.89
C PHE A 677 -6.56 1.82 -13.73
N TRP A 678 -5.51 2.54 -13.33
CA TRP A 678 -4.68 2.22 -12.19
C TRP A 678 -5.30 2.81 -10.92
N GLY A 679 -5.82 1.96 -10.06
CA GLY A 679 -6.43 2.34 -8.78
C GLY A 679 -7.37 1.27 -8.24
N SER A 680 -7.98 1.53 -7.08
CA SER A 680 -8.97 0.60 -6.53
C SER A 680 -10.26 0.63 -7.36
N VAL A 681 -11.08 -0.42 -7.23
CA VAL A 681 -12.41 -0.44 -7.84
C VAL A 681 -13.27 0.70 -7.29
N GLU A 682 -13.13 1.04 -6.01
CA GLU A 682 -13.81 2.19 -5.40
C GLU A 682 -13.39 3.51 -6.05
N ASP A 683 -12.09 3.72 -6.28
CA ASP A 683 -11.57 4.93 -6.96
C ASP A 683 -12.20 5.04 -8.38
N PHE A 684 -12.25 3.94 -9.13
CA PHE A 684 -12.85 3.92 -10.47
C PHE A 684 -14.36 4.21 -10.42
N MET A 685 -15.09 3.54 -9.53
CA MET A 685 -16.54 3.69 -9.41
C MET A 685 -16.93 5.11 -8.98
N GLN A 686 -16.11 5.75 -8.12
CA GLN A 686 -16.28 7.15 -7.75
C GLN A 686 -16.15 8.08 -8.98
N GLN A 687 -15.13 7.89 -9.80
CA GLN A 687 -14.96 8.68 -11.03
C GLN A 687 -16.10 8.44 -12.03
N LEU A 688 -16.45 7.18 -12.26
CA LEU A 688 -17.56 6.80 -13.15
C LEU A 688 -18.89 7.42 -12.69
N SER A 689 -19.18 7.38 -11.39
CA SER A 689 -20.39 7.99 -10.81
C SER A 689 -20.40 9.51 -10.99
N GLY A 690 -19.24 10.16 -10.81
CA GLY A 690 -19.09 11.60 -11.06
C GLY A 690 -19.39 11.99 -12.51
N GLU A 691 -18.81 11.27 -13.48
CA GLU A 691 -19.04 11.48 -14.92
C GLU A 691 -20.48 11.18 -15.32
N TRP A 692 -21.05 10.10 -14.78
CA TRP A 692 -22.46 9.73 -14.98
C TRP A 692 -23.42 10.83 -14.49
N SER A 693 -23.17 11.38 -13.31
CA SER A 693 -23.99 12.43 -12.71
C SER A 693 -23.93 13.72 -13.53
N GLN A 694 -22.73 14.12 -13.96
CA GLN A 694 -22.53 15.28 -14.83
C GLN A 694 -23.27 15.15 -16.17
N ALA A 695 -23.22 13.97 -16.77
CA ALA A 695 -23.92 13.69 -18.04
C ALA A 695 -25.45 13.75 -17.88
N ARG A 696 -25.99 13.38 -16.72
CA ARG A 696 -27.44 13.47 -16.40
C ARG A 696 -27.90 14.90 -16.10
N SER A 697 -27.06 15.73 -15.48
CA SER A 697 -27.40 17.11 -15.11
C SER A 697 -27.36 18.11 -16.27
N GLY A 698 -26.90 17.71 -17.47
CA GLY A 698 -26.89 18.56 -18.66
C GLY A 698 -25.74 19.58 -18.67
N GLY A 699 -24.55 19.14 -19.09
CA GLY A 699 -23.57 19.97 -19.80
C GLY A 699 -23.06 21.23 -19.10
N ALA A 700 -22.31 21.10 -18.02
CA ALA A 700 -21.26 22.07 -17.68
C ALA A 700 -19.91 21.36 -17.81
N ALA A 701 -19.33 21.40 -19.01
CA ALA A 701 -17.97 20.92 -19.23
C ALA A 701 -17.03 21.65 -18.27
N ARG A 702 -16.15 20.90 -17.58
CA ARG A 702 -15.02 21.51 -16.85
C ARG A 702 -14.28 22.48 -17.78
N PRO A 703 -13.91 23.68 -17.34
CA PRO A 703 -12.88 24.43 -18.04
C PRO A 703 -11.63 23.55 -18.04
N ARG A 704 -11.09 23.25 -19.22
CA ARG A 704 -9.80 22.57 -19.38
C ARG A 704 -8.78 23.31 -18.50
N ARG A 705 -8.23 22.63 -17.49
CA ARG A 705 -7.06 23.12 -16.75
C ARG A 705 -5.79 22.72 -17.48
#